data_AF-A0A370U176-F1
#
_entry.id   AF-A0A370U176-F1
#
_cell.length_a   1.000
_cell.length_b   1.000
_cell.length_c   1.000
_cell.angle_alpha   90.00
_cell.angle_beta   90.00
_cell.angle_gamma   90.00
#
_symmetry.space_group_name_H-M   'P 1'
#
loop_
_entity.id
_entity.type
_entity.pdbx_description
1 polymer ?
#
loop_
_entity_poly.entity_id
_entity_poly.type
_entity_poly.pdbx_seq_one_letter_code
_entity_poly.pdbx_strand_id
1 'polypeptide(L)'
;MASLESQLAIKVSGLPEVGNRPCLLSLDGGGVRGLSSLHILRYIMTKVNENRSGDALVKPCQIFDIIGGTSTGGLIAIMLGTLGMDVDECIKAYDTLFELDVKSAFSSKALRSAVTEIVTKSGRKPDAKFNEGIDHKCKTFVCATSEDTSNTRLLKDYDIPGKPRQNQGMTIVEAAMATSAALSFFDSVEIGDQIYLDGGTGANNPVDRVWNEAQALFGAEDGKIDNVVGCILSIGTGDPGIHSFSKNAWKVLTETLRNLATETEATERRFSSTHSYLTASTPRYFRFNVQQGLQSVGLAEYKEAGKIKTVTEEYMDHRNKELEVLKISEILRAKNSAALPNIKQLVTPRNIELKDFIGRTAELDQLSDACNVNGSADDKPRIVVIRALGGQGKTQLALKYCYQMRGKMPVLWADAQTSKTLKKDLASFAPLLNVSISDNADIDAQVDDTLTTLQDFPTPWLMVFDNCDDPDSFNNIDHLMPSCSHGIIVITTRHENTLKLGGEDFKMSLDSLLEKDAIELLEVTSKGKDRKGHDLSTKKDIVNRLGKHALAVAQAGAYIRDRKISLRDFRQQFEQQKRRVIGDKSEGMNEYRKKLSDNTEVETSMNVFTTFELSYSQLSRRGGGVAYHSADVLTLLAFFESKSVSENLMKSYCEHEDAELNIEDSILKPEASSKPGVFLTHHAKAWDSDDYCDVLILLSKLSLTQPFTRHENNLCIVSLHPLVRDWIRIRTDDINCQKYASFAGTCIYRLLDLTPHPNNFYALSLPKTQELQAHLNIHATDRSGLSSKGLVPVYKTPPRNIGRPELLFGFLTDNNGEYNKCQIGNVPNTKAPYYTHRAILSSQNALACAYQANGQILEAVKLLGN
;
A
#
# COMPACT_ATOMS: atom_id res chain seq x y z
N MET A 1 10.59 22.92 -25.20
CA MET A 1 10.30 22.50 -23.81
C MET A 1 10.23 20.99 -23.66
N ALA A 2 9.45 20.25 -24.46
CA ALA A 2 9.38 18.77 -24.40
C ALA A 2 10.72 18.02 -24.61
N SER A 3 11.65 18.54 -25.43
CA SER A 3 12.97 17.89 -25.60
C SER A 3 13.93 18.13 -24.42
N LEU A 4 13.67 19.14 -23.58
CA LEU A 4 14.48 19.46 -22.40
C LEU A 4 14.10 18.56 -21.22
N GLU A 5 12.79 18.36 -21.01
CA GLU A 5 12.23 17.43 -20.01
C GLU A 5 12.68 15.98 -20.28
N SER A 6 12.68 15.54 -21.55
CA SER A 6 13.15 14.20 -21.92
C SER A 6 14.66 13.98 -21.71
N GLN A 7 15.49 15.03 -21.85
CA GLN A 7 16.93 14.96 -21.56
C GLN A 7 17.25 15.09 -20.07
N LEU A 8 16.37 15.75 -19.29
CA LEU A 8 16.44 15.85 -17.82
C LEU A 8 15.98 14.57 -17.12
N ALA A 9 14.93 13.91 -17.63
CA ALA A 9 14.46 12.60 -17.12
C ALA A 9 15.55 11.51 -17.17
N ILE A 10 16.48 11.60 -18.13
CA ILE A 10 17.62 10.69 -18.29
C ILE A 10 18.77 11.02 -17.30
N LYS A 11 18.78 12.20 -16.66
CA LYS A 11 19.83 12.63 -15.69
C LYS A 11 19.37 12.64 -14.23
N VAL A 12 18.08 12.53 -13.95
CA VAL A 12 17.51 12.43 -12.58
C VAL A 12 17.62 11.01 -12.00
N SER A 13 17.97 10.01 -12.82
CA SER A 13 18.11 8.58 -12.47
C SER A 13 19.29 8.22 -11.54
N GLY A 14 19.79 9.18 -10.76
CA GLY A 14 20.88 9.00 -9.80
C GLY A 14 20.66 9.70 -8.45
N LEU A 15 19.54 10.40 -8.21
CA LEU A 15 19.29 11.01 -6.91
C LEU A 15 19.10 9.92 -5.83
N PRO A 16 19.65 10.09 -4.61
CA PRO A 16 19.53 9.10 -3.55
C PRO A 16 18.06 8.96 -3.13
N GLU A 17 17.61 7.76 -2.75
CA GLU A 17 16.28 7.58 -2.16
C GLU A 17 16.20 8.36 -0.84
N VAL A 18 15.52 9.52 -0.89
CA VAL A 18 15.46 10.46 0.25
C VAL A 18 14.54 9.93 1.35
N GLY A 19 13.47 9.18 1.04
CA GLY A 19 12.58 8.60 2.05
C GLY A 19 12.19 9.60 3.16
N ASN A 20 12.09 9.13 4.40
CA ASN A 20 11.81 9.98 5.58
C ASN A 20 13.09 10.60 6.17
N ARG A 21 14.14 10.80 5.37
CA ARG A 21 15.44 11.32 5.85
C ARG A 21 15.34 12.79 6.23
N PRO A 22 16.12 13.24 7.24
CA PRO A 22 16.07 14.62 7.67
C PRO A 22 16.47 15.62 6.57
N CYS A 23 15.76 16.73 6.47
CA CYS A 23 16.05 17.87 5.60
C CYS A 23 16.28 19.11 6.46
N LEU A 24 17.40 19.79 6.24
CA LEU A 24 17.90 20.84 7.10
C LEU A 24 17.95 22.17 6.33
N LEU A 25 17.54 23.26 6.98
CA LEU A 25 17.61 24.62 6.44
C LEU A 25 18.50 25.50 7.32
N SER A 26 19.46 26.17 6.69
CA SER A 26 20.41 27.11 7.31
C SER A 26 20.28 28.48 6.64
N LEU A 27 20.08 29.52 7.45
CA LEU A 27 19.81 30.88 7.00
C LEU A 27 20.83 31.88 7.57
N ASP A 28 21.56 32.55 6.69
CA ASP A 28 22.59 33.52 7.08
C ASP A 28 22.01 34.82 7.67
N GLY A 29 22.82 35.50 8.48
CA GLY A 29 22.60 36.89 8.86
C GLY A 29 22.97 37.88 7.75
N GLY A 30 22.27 39.01 7.66
CA GLY A 30 22.58 40.01 6.62
C GLY A 30 21.72 41.27 6.54
N GLY A 31 21.01 41.66 7.60
CA GLY A 31 20.17 42.87 7.57
C GLY A 31 19.08 42.76 6.50
N VAL A 32 18.69 43.87 5.88
CA VAL A 32 17.61 43.90 4.88
C VAL A 32 17.81 42.94 3.70
N ARG A 33 19.06 42.52 3.45
CA ARG A 33 19.38 41.54 2.41
C ARG A 33 18.89 40.12 2.73
N GLY A 34 18.35 39.88 3.92
CA GLY A 34 17.55 38.67 4.21
C GLY A 34 16.36 38.50 3.27
N LEU A 35 15.88 39.57 2.62
CA LEU A 35 14.92 39.49 1.51
C LEU A 35 15.43 38.64 0.33
N SER A 36 16.74 38.68 0.05
CA SER A 36 17.36 37.80 -0.95
C SER A 36 17.18 36.34 -0.55
N SER A 37 17.45 35.99 0.72
CA SER A 37 17.26 34.62 1.23
C SER A 37 15.81 34.16 1.10
N LEU A 38 14.85 35.03 1.43
CA LEU A 38 13.42 34.74 1.29
C LEU A 38 12.99 34.58 -0.16
N HIS A 39 13.50 35.39 -1.09
CA HIS A 39 13.20 35.25 -2.52
C HIS A 39 13.78 33.97 -3.12
N ILE A 40 14.99 33.56 -2.71
CA ILE A 40 15.58 32.27 -3.08
C ILE A 40 14.69 31.13 -2.55
N LEU A 41 14.31 31.17 -1.27
CA LEU A 41 13.46 30.15 -0.67
C LEU A 41 12.08 30.11 -1.32
N ARG A 42 11.51 31.27 -1.69
CA ARG A 42 10.23 31.36 -2.40
C ARG A 42 10.32 30.63 -3.72
N TYR A 43 11.37 30.89 -4.51
CA TYR A 43 11.57 30.22 -5.80
C TYR A 43 11.63 28.69 -5.64
N ILE A 44 12.39 28.20 -4.65
CA ILE A 44 12.49 26.77 -4.33
C ILE A 44 11.13 26.20 -3.89
N MET A 45 10.42 26.87 -2.98
CA MET A 45 9.13 26.42 -2.45
C MET A 45 8.01 26.48 -3.49
N THR A 46 8.02 27.45 -4.39
CA THR A 46 7.14 27.47 -5.57
C THR A 46 7.37 26.23 -6.42
N LYS A 47 8.64 25.86 -6.66
CA LYS A 47 9.00 24.62 -7.38
C LYS A 47 8.66 23.36 -6.61
N VAL A 48 8.70 23.35 -5.28
CA VAL A 48 8.23 22.20 -4.47
C VAL A 48 6.72 22.05 -4.56
N ASN A 49 5.99 23.16 -4.56
CA ASN A 49 4.54 23.20 -4.63
C ASN A 49 3.98 23.23 -6.06
N GLU A 50 4.81 22.99 -7.07
CA GLU A 50 4.32 22.80 -8.44
C GLU A 50 3.26 21.69 -8.48
N ASN A 51 2.09 22.01 -9.05
CA ASN A 51 0.91 21.15 -9.13
C ASN A 51 0.14 20.95 -7.81
N ARG A 52 0.40 21.76 -6.77
CA ARG A 52 -0.43 21.85 -5.56
C ARG A 52 -1.23 23.16 -5.56
N SER A 53 -2.40 23.17 -4.94
CA SER A 53 -3.28 24.35 -4.89
C SER A 53 -4.07 24.42 -3.58
N GLY A 54 -4.35 25.64 -3.11
CA GLY A 54 -5.10 25.88 -1.88
C GLY A 54 -4.39 25.30 -0.66
N ASP A 55 -5.14 24.62 0.21
CA ASP A 55 -4.64 24.05 1.47
C ASP A 55 -3.65 22.88 1.26
N ALA A 56 -3.47 22.41 0.02
CA ALA A 56 -2.46 21.40 -0.32
C ALA A 56 -1.04 21.97 -0.42
N LEU A 57 -0.86 23.30 -0.39
CA LEU A 57 0.47 23.92 -0.39
C LEU A 57 1.20 23.58 0.90
N VAL A 58 2.42 23.05 0.79
CA VAL A 58 3.22 22.76 1.99
C VAL A 58 4.06 23.95 2.38
N LYS A 59 4.16 24.16 3.69
CA LYS A 59 4.96 25.21 4.31
C LYS A 59 6.38 24.73 4.63
N PRO A 60 7.38 25.62 4.78
CA PRO A 60 8.75 25.22 5.11
C PRO A 60 8.87 24.34 6.36
N CYS A 61 8.12 24.62 7.43
CA CYS A 61 8.11 23.80 8.65
C CYS A 61 7.52 22.38 8.47
N GLN A 62 6.84 22.10 7.36
CA GLN A 62 6.35 20.76 7.03
C GLN A 62 7.36 19.95 6.20
N ILE A 63 8.40 20.61 5.68
CA ILE A 63 9.45 19.97 4.87
C ILE A 63 10.75 19.86 5.66
N PHE A 64 11.18 20.91 6.34
CA PHE A 64 12.47 20.92 7.04
C PHE A 64 12.26 20.43 8.48
N ASP A 65 13.10 19.49 8.94
CA ASP A 65 13.06 19.06 10.36
C ASP A 65 13.87 19.98 11.24
N ILE A 66 14.86 20.68 10.67
CA ILE A 66 15.63 21.69 11.38
C ILE A 66 15.66 22.96 10.54
N ILE A 67 15.28 24.08 11.14
CA ILE A 67 15.49 25.42 10.59
C ILE A 67 16.34 26.22 11.58
N GLY A 68 17.57 26.53 11.19
CA GLY A 68 18.53 27.30 11.98
C GLY A 68 18.92 28.61 11.30
N GLY A 69 19.01 29.69 12.09
CA GLY A 69 19.33 31.01 11.55
C GLY A 69 20.17 31.89 12.47
N THR A 70 20.91 32.83 11.88
CA THR A 70 21.68 33.86 12.61
C THR A 70 21.18 35.26 12.26
N SER A 71 21.10 36.16 13.22
CA SER A 71 20.65 37.55 13.01
C SER A 71 19.28 37.59 12.32
N THR A 72 19.16 38.33 11.22
CA THR A 72 17.96 38.34 10.37
C THR A 72 17.55 36.96 9.85
N GLY A 73 18.50 36.06 9.60
CA GLY A 73 18.21 34.66 9.28
C GLY A 73 17.55 33.93 10.44
N GLY A 74 17.86 34.32 11.69
CA GLY A 74 17.20 33.84 12.90
C GLY A 74 15.75 34.32 13.00
N LEU A 75 15.46 35.59 12.68
CA LEU A 75 14.07 36.08 12.57
C LEU A 75 13.27 35.29 11.52
N ILE A 76 13.88 35.02 10.37
CA ILE A 76 13.26 34.20 9.31
C ILE A 76 13.03 32.77 9.82
N ALA A 77 14.00 32.18 10.52
CA ALA A 77 13.87 30.84 11.10
C ALA A 77 12.68 30.76 12.07
N ILE A 78 12.51 31.74 12.96
CA ILE A 78 11.37 31.81 13.89
C ILE A 78 10.03 31.92 13.13
N MET A 79 9.95 32.80 12.13
CA MET A 79 8.71 32.99 11.36
C MET A 79 8.30 31.73 10.59
N LEU A 80 9.27 31.07 9.93
CA LEU A 80 9.00 29.88 9.11
C LEU A 80 8.83 28.61 9.95
N GLY A 81 9.67 28.40 10.95
CA GLY A 81 9.73 27.18 11.76
C GLY A 81 8.76 27.21 12.93
N THR A 82 8.94 28.16 13.85
CA THR A 82 8.19 28.23 15.10
C THR A 82 6.77 28.81 14.92
N LEU A 83 6.61 29.84 14.10
CA LEU A 83 5.31 30.47 13.81
C LEU A 83 4.56 29.82 12.64
N GLY A 84 5.23 28.96 11.87
CA GLY A 84 4.60 28.18 10.80
C GLY A 84 4.07 29.02 9.63
N MET A 85 4.70 30.17 9.36
CA MET A 85 4.37 31.01 8.20
C MET A 85 4.80 30.34 6.89
N ASP A 86 4.04 30.59 5.83
CA ASP A 86 4.56 30.37 4.47
C ASP A 86 5.58 31.47 4.09
N VAL A 87 6.22 31.31 2.93
CA VAL A 87 7.30 32.21 2.51
C VAL A 87 6.78 33.61 2.16
N ASP A 88 5.58 33.74 1.59
CA ASP A 88 5.02 35.03 1.20
C ASP A 88 4.48 35.80 2.41
N GLU A 89 3.89 35.11 3.40
CA GLU A 89 3.58 35.65 4.73
C GLU A 89 4.85 36.18 5.40
N CYS A 90 5.93 35.38 5.37
CA CYS A 90 7.21 35.75 5.96
C CYS A 90 7.84 36.98 5.28
N ILE A 91 7.80 37.07 3.94
CA ILE A 91 8.28 38.26 3.19
C ILE A 91 7.52 39.52 3.64
N LYS A 92 6.19 39.48 3.71
CA LYS A 92 5.38 40.64 4.11
C LYS A 92 5.68 41.07 5.55
N ALA A 93 5.82 40.11 6.46
CA ALA A 93 6.17 40.38 7.85
C ALA A 93 7.58 41.00 7.95
N TYR A 94 8.53 40.48 7.17
CA TYR A 94 9.90 40.95 7.12
C TYR A 94 10.04 42.37 6.55
N ASP A 95 9.34 42.69 5.45
CA ASP A 95 9.29 44.05 4.88
C ASP A 95 8.77 45.07 5.91
N THR A 96 7.70 44.70 6.62
CA THR A 96 7.09 45.57 7.64
C THR A 96 8.06 45.82 8.80
N LEU A 97 8.77 44.78 9.25
CA LEU A 97 9.75 44.88 10.34
C LEU A 97 10.90 45.83 9.97
N PHE A 98 11.45 45.70 8.77
CA PHE A 98 12.55 46.55 8.31
C PHE A 98 12.15 48.01 8.08
N GLU A 99 10.95 48.27 7.56
CA GLU A 99 10.46 49.64 7.40
C GLU A 99 10.32 50.35 8.75
N LEU A 100 9.83 49.64 9.78
CA LEU A 100 9.67 50.17 11.14
C LEU A 100 11.02 50.39 11.84
N ASP A 101 11.97 49.47 11.68
CA ASP A 101 13.30 49.59 12.28
C ASP A 101 14.07 50.79 11.73
N VAL A 102 14.03 51.02 10.41
CA VAL A 102 14.72 52.17 9.81
C VAL A 102 14.05 53.48 10.20
N LYS A 103 12.71 53.55 10.23
CA LYS A 103 11.98 54.75 10.68
C LYS A 103 12.21 55.07 12.15
N SER A 104 12.46 54.07 12.98
CA SER A 104 12.71 54.23 14.41
C SER A 104 14.19 54.38 14.78
N ALA A 105 15.07 54.52 13.77
CA ALA A 105 16.53 54.59 13.94
C ALA A 105 17.09 53.41 14.75
N PHE A 106 16.60 52.19 14.47
CA PHE A 106 17.02 50.94 15.12
C PHE A 106 16.73 50.90 16.62
N SER A 107 15.54 51.35 17.02
CA SER A 107 15.12 51.26 18.43
C SER A 107 14.82 49.81 18.82
N SER A 108 15.52 49.26 19.81
CA SER A 108 15.22 47.92 20.38
C SER A 108 13.76 47.79 20.85
N LYS A 109 13.16 48.90 21.29
CA LYS A 109 11.74 48.95 21.68
C LYS A 109 10.80 48.81 20.47
N ALA A 110 11.14 49.44 19.34
CA ALA A 110 10.36 49.34 18.12
C ALA A 110 10.43 47.93 17.52
N LEU A 111 11.64 47.35 17.44
CA LEU A 111 11.84 45.97 17.00
C LEU A 111 11.06 44.99 17.88
N ARG A 112 11.16 45.12 19.21
CA ARG A 112 10.39 44.29 20.15
C ARG A 112 8.89 44.40 19.91
N SER A 113 8.38 45.61 19.67
CA SER A 113 6.96 45.83 19.37
C SER A 113 6.54 45.17 18.06
N ALA A 114 7.35 45.29 17.00
CA ALA A 114 7.07 44.69 15.70
C ALA A 114 7.08 43.15 15.77
N VAL A 115 8.09 42.57 16.42
CA VAL A 115 8.17 41.12 16.65
C VAL A 115 6.98 40.64 17.48
N THR A 116 6.59 41.37 18.53
CA THR A 116 5.42 41.03 19.35
C THR A 116 4.13 41.02 18.52
N GLU A 117 3.98 41.98 17.59
CA GLU A 117 2.85 42.03 16.68
C GLU A 117 2.84 40.84 15.71
N ILE A 118 4.00 40.45 15.16
CA ILE A 118 4.15 39.26 14.30
C ILE A 118 3.74 37.98 15.06
N VAL A 119 4.22 37.80 16.28
CA VAL A 119 3.86 36.66 17.15
C VAL A 119 2.35 36.64 17.41
N THR A 120 1.77 37.80 17.71
CA THR A 120 0.32 37.93 17.98
C THR A 120 -0.53 37.63 16.75
N LYS A 121 -0.15 38.14 15.57
CA LYS A 121 -0.84 37.87 14.29
C LYS A 121 -0.76 36.40 13.88
N SER A 122 0.27 35.69 14.34
CA SER A 122 0.43 34.25 14.14
C SER A 122 -0.41 33.40 15.11
N GLY A 123 -1.30 34.02 15.88
CA GLY A 123 -2.20 33.34 16.82
C GLY A 123 -1.57 32.96 18.16
N ARG A 124 -0.34 33.42 18.45
CA ARG A 124 0.35 33.15 19.73
C ARG A 124 0.25 34.34 20.68
N LYS A 125 0.32 34.07 21.99
CA LYS A 125 0.36 35.14 22.99
C LYS A 125 1.73 35.87 22.96
N PRO A 126 1.79 37.17 23.31
CA PRO A 126 3.05 37.92 23.41
C PRO A 126 4.11 37.27 24.32
N ASP A 127 3.67 36.59 25.37
CA ASP A 127 4.50 35.92 26.37
C ASP A 127 4.69 34.41 26.11
N ALA A 128 4.25 33.92 24.94
CA ALA A 128 4.39 32.52 24.56
C ALA A 128 5.86 32.09 24.63
N LYS A 129 6.13 30.98 25.33
CA LYS A 129 7.51 30.49 25.44
C LYS A 129 7.98 29.97 24.10
N PHE A 130 9.26 30.15 23.83
CA PHE A 130 9.90 29.70 22.61
C PHE A 130 9.77 28.18 22.45
N ASN A 131 9.71 27.45 23.57
CA ASN A 131 9.47 26.00 23.64
C ASN A 131 8.03 25.62 24.06
N GLU A 132 7.07 26.55 24.09
CA GLU A 132 5.69 26.26 24.50
C GLU A 132 4.84 25.76 23.33
N GLY A 133 4.17 24.61 23.55
CA GLY A 133 3.09 24.11 22.70
C GLY A 133 3.49 23.43 21.39
N ILE A 134 4.63 22.73 21.32
CA ILE A 134 5.12 22.19 20.04
C ILE A 134 5.19 20.66 20.03
N ASP A 135 4.09 20.04 19.59
CA ASP A 135 4.09 18.75 18.90
C ASP A 135 4.22 18.99 17.37
N HIS A 136 5.16 19.86 16.97
CA HIS A 136 5.49 20.06 15.56
C HIS A 136 6.81 19.38 15.20
N LYS A 137 6.81 18.75 14.02
CA LYS A 137 7.93 17.97 13.48
C LYS A 137 9.19 18.81 13.22
N CYS A 138 9.05 20.11 12.93
CA CYS A 138 10.17 21.03 12.70
C CYS A 138 10.76 21.58 14.01
N LYS A 139 12.09 21.53 14.12
CA LYS A 139 12.91 22.01 15.23
C LYS A 139 13.59 23.31 14.83
N THR A 140 13.39 24.37 15.59
CA THR A 140 13.90 25.70 15.24
C THR A 140 14.91 26.18 16.27
N PHE A 141 16.01 26.77 15.79
CA PHE A 141 16.94 27.46 16.67
C PHE A 141 17.47 28.75 16.04
N VAL A 142 17.93 29.65 16.89
CA VAL A 142 18.61 30.88 16.49
C VAL A 142 19.98 31.00 17.16
N CYS A 143 20.93 31.61 16.47
CA CYS A 143 22.26 31.91 17.02
C CYS A 143 22.28 33.29 17.67
N ALA A 144 22.78 33.35 18.90
CA ALA A 144 23.10 34.59 19.62
C ALA A 144 24.49 34.45 20.25
N THR A 145 25.21 35.54 20.49
CA THR A 145 26.51 35.54 21.17
C THR A 145 26.33 35.92 22.63
N SER A 146 26.93 35.17 23.55
CA SER A 146 26.96 35.56 24.97
C SER A 146 27.97 36.69 25.19
N GLU A 147 27.57 37.76 25.87
CA GLU A 147 28.48 38.88 26.19
C GLU A 147 29.64 38.40 27.07
N ASP A 148 29.35 37.65 28.14
CA ASP A 148 30.36 37.17 29.10
C ASP A 148 31.45 36.29 28.48
N THR A 149 31.09 35.47 27.48
CA THR A 149 31.98 34.44 26.93
C THR A 149 32.43 34.71 25.51
N SER A 150 31.82 35.68 24.82
CA SER A 150 32.00 35.93 23.38
C SER A 150 31.77 34.69 22.50
N ASN A 151 31.05 33.67 23.00
CA ASN A 151 30.77 32.44 22.30
C ASN A 151 29.34 32.43 21.74
N THR A 152 29.16 31.84 20.57
CA THR A 152 27.83 31.56 20.01
C THR A 152 27.07 30.56 20.89
N ARG A 153 25.87 30.94 21.31
CA ARG A 153 24.84 30.15 21.98
C ARG A 153 23.69 29.86 21.01
N LEU A 154 23.11 28.68 21.14
CA LEU A 154 21.94 28.27 20.37
C LEU A 154 20.71 28.40 21.27
N LEU A 155 19.80 29.29 20.89
CA LEU A 155 18.50 29.43 21.52
C LEU A 155 17.51 28.55 20.74
N LYS A 156 16.82 27.62 21.39
CA LYS A 156 16.11 26.49 20.74
C LYS A 156 14.66 26.39 21.19
N ASP A 157 13.78 25.97 20.30
CA ASP A 157 12.38 25.61 20.62
C ASP A 157 12.20 24.14 21.04
N TYR A 158 13.31 23.39 21.16
CA TYR A 158 13.32 21.95 21.43
C TYR A 158 14.42 21.54 22.41
N ASP A 159 14.24 20.34 22.97
CA ASP A 159 15.20 19.70 23.87
C ASP A 159 16.01 18.63 23.12
N ILE A 160 17.29 18.46 23.49
CA ILE A 160 18.12 17.35 23.00
C ILE A 160 18.04 16.20 24.03
N PRO A 161 17.71 14.96 23.61
CA PRO A 161 17.67 13.82 24.50
C PRO A 161 18.97 13.66 25.31
N GLY A 162 18.85 13.46 26.62
CA GLY A 162 20.00 13.26 27.51
C GLY A 162 20.83 14.51 27.83
N LYS A 163 20.47 15.69 27.31
CA LYS A 163 21.12 16.96 27.69
C LYS A 163 20.21 17.79 28.61
N PRO A 164 20.79 18.55 29.55
CA PRO A 164 20.01 19.49 30.37
C PRO A 164 19.26 20.48 29.48
N ARG A 165 18.02 20.79 29.88
CA ARG A 165 17.17 21.75 29.18
C ARG A 165 17.87 23.11 29.15
N GLN A 166 18.05 23.66 27.96
CA GLN A 166 18.61 25.00 27.75
C GLN A 166 17.47 25.99 27.51
N ASN A 167 17.63 27.26 27.94
CA ASN A 167 16.70 28.36 27.66
C ASN A 167 15.30 28.23 28.29
N GLN A 168 15.21 27.63 29.49
CA GLN A 168 13.94 27.40 30.18
C GLN A 168 13.21 28.74 30.45
N GLY A 169 11.98 28.87 29.94
CA GLY A 169 11.13 30.04 30.17
C GLY A 169 11.38 31.24 29.24
N MET A 170 12.29 31.13 28.27
CA MET A 170 12.50 32.13 27.23
C MET A 170 11.28 32.25 26.31
N THR A 171 10.88 33.48 25.98
CA THR A 171 9.79 33.78 25.04
C THR A 171 10.27 33.82 23.59
N ILE A 172 9.35 33.65 22.64
CA ILE A 172 9.65 33.80 21.20
C ILE A 172 10.24 35.19 20.91
N VAL A 173 9.67 36.22 21.54
CA VAL A 173 10.12 37.61 21.39
C VAL A 173 11.54 37.77 21.93
N GLU A 174 11.87 37.21 23.09
CA GLU A 174 13.23 37.27 23.64
C GLU A 174 14.26 36.59 22.74
N ALA A 175 13.95 35.41 22.19
CA ALA A 175 14.85 34.73 21.26
C ALA A 175 15.08 35.55 19.98
N ALA A 176 14.02 36.13 19.41
CA ALA A 176 14.09 37.02 18.26
C ALA A 176 14.92 38.28 18.54
N MET A 177 14.76 38.88 19.72
CA MET A 177 15.55 40.05 20.14
C MET A 177 17.03 39.68 20.31
N ALA A 178 17.34 38.55 20.97
CA ALA A 178 18.71 38.12 21.22
C ALA A 178 19.50 37.83 19.93
N THR A 179 18.89 37.18 18.94
CA THR A 179 19.56 36.97 17.64
C THR A 179 19.69 38.27 16.85
N SER A 180 18.76 39.22 17.00
CA SER A 180 18.74 40.49 16.26
C SER A 180 19.56 41.62 16.91
N ALA A 181 20.24 41.37 18.03
CA ALA A 181 21.07 42.34 18.75
C ALA A 181 22.37 42.72 18.00
N ALA A 182 22.26 42.90 16.69
CA ALA A 182 23.35 42.95 15.72
C ALA A 182 23.96 44.32 15.58
N LEU A 183 25.29 44.37 15.71
CA LEU A 183 26.16 45.41 15.17
C LEU A 183 25.81 46.83 15.61
N SER A 184 25.93 47.19 16.89
CA SER A 184 25.79 48.59 17.38
C SER A 184 24.47 49.31 17.02
N PHE A 185 23.53 48.64 16.34
CA PHE A 185 22.25 49.18 15.93
C PHE A 185 21.22 49.02 17.04
N PHE A 186 21.28 47.91 17.78
CA PHE A 186 20.35 47.59 18.86
C PHE A 186 21.10 47.33 20.17
N ASP A 187 20.47 47.71 21.28
CA ASP A 187 20.94 47.42 22.63
C ASP A 187 21.05 45.91 22.89
N SER A 188 21.96 45.50 23.78
CA SER A 188 22.05 44.12 24.25
C SER A 188 20.76 43.68 24.93
N VAL A 189 20.52 42.36 24.93
CA VAL A 189 19.27 41.78 25.45
C VAL A 189 19.60 40.91 26.65
N GLU A 190 19.05 41.30 27.81
CA GLU A 190 19.11 40.52 29.03
C GLU A 190 17.95 39.52 29.08
N ILE A 191 18.26 38.23 29.23
CA ILE A 191 17.27 37.15 29.36
C ILE A 191 17.69 36.28 30.54
N GLY A 192 16.94 36.37 31.65
CA GLY A 192 17.37 35.79 32.92
C GLY A 192 18.67 36.44 33.39
N ASP A 193 19.65 35.62 33.81
CA ASP A 193 20.96 36.10 34.28
C ASP A 193 22.01 36.24 33.15
N GLN A 194 21.60 36.26 31.88
CA GLN A 194 22.50 36.24 30.74
C GLN A 194 22.24 37.42 29.80
N ILE A 195 23.33 38.06 29.36
CA ILE A 195 23.29 39.13 28.37
C ILE A 195 23.74 38.58 27.02
N TYR A 196 22.90 38.82 26.01
CA TYR A 196 23.11 38.39 24.64
C TYR A 196 23.41 39.58 23.72
N LEU A 197 24.41 39.35 22.87
CA LEU A 197 24.80 40.12 21.69
C LEU A 197 24.47 39.28 20.44
N ASP A 198 24.49 39.86 19.24
CA ASP A 198 24.22 39.10 18.01
C ASP A 198 25.20 37.95 17.72
N GLY A 199 24.65 36.89 17.12
CA GLY A 199 25.37 35.70 16.66
C GLY A 199 26.25 35.90 15.41
N GLY A 200 26.23 37.08 14.78
CA GLY A 200 27.08 37.40 13.62
C GLY A 200 28.57 37.22 13.90
N THR A 201 29.04 37.47 15.12
CA THR A 201 30.43 37.18 15.50
C THR A 201 30.63 35.69 15.75
N GLY A 202 31.03 34.96 14.69
CA GLY A 202 31.52 33.58 14.78
C GLY A 202 30.60 32.49 14.23
N ALA A 203 29.39 32.83 13.76
CA ALA A 203 28.48 31.88 13.10
C ALA A 203 27.47 32.60 12.17
N ASN A 204 27.90 33.55 11.33
CA ASN A 204 26.97 34.27 10.45
C ASN A 204 26.30 33.34 9.43
N ASN A 205 27.03 32.32 8.95
CA ASN A 205 26.48 31.15 8.28
C ASN A 205 26.34 30.00 9.29
N PRO A 206 25.12 29.66 9.74
CA PRO A 206 24.93 28.65 10.79
C PRO A 206 24.98 27.21 10.29
N VAL A 207 25.47 26.92 9.07
CA VAL A 207 25.42 25.56 8.49
C VAL A 207 26.10 24.50 9.36
N ASP A 208 27.26 24.82 9.96
CA ASP A 208 27.94 23.94 10.92
C ASP A 208 27.10 23.69 12.17
N ARG A 209 26.35 24.70 12.63
CA ARG A 209 25.45 24.57 13.80
C ARG A 209 24.26 23.69 13.47
N VAL A 210 23.66 23.88 12.30
CA VAL A 210 22.54 23.05 11.81
C VAL A 210 22.96 21.59 11.69
N TRP A 211 24.16 21.34 11.14
CA TRP A 211 24.72 19.98 11.05
C TRP A 211 24.95 19.35 12.43
N ASN A 212 25.57 20.09 13.36
CA ASN A 212 25.83 19.57 14.71
C ASN A 212 24.54 19.28 15.50
N GLU A 213 23.50 20.08 15.31
CA GLU A 213 22.19 19.83 15.92
C GLU A 213 21.51 18.60 15.30
N ALA A 214 21.62 18.43 13.98
CA ALA A 214 21.18 17.20 13.31
C ALA A 214 21.94 15.96 13.83
N GLN A 215 23.24 16.08 14.12
CA GLN A 215 24.01 14.98 14.71
C GLN A 215 23.50 14.64 16.11
N ALA A 216 23.19 15.65 16.91
CA ALA A 216 22.68 15.45 18.27
C ALA A 216 21.26 14.88 18.31
N LEU A 217 20.42 15.17 17.31
CA LEU A 217 19.02 14.74 17.24
C LEU A 217 18.83 13.42 16.49
N PHE A 218 19.60 13.18 15.42
CA PHE A 218 19.38 12.09 14.48
C PHE A 218 20.56 11.12 14.36
N GLY A 219 21.67 11.39 15.05
CA GLY A 219 22.82 10.48 15.09
C GLY A 219 22.49 9.20 15.84
N ALA A 220 22.99 8.07 15.33
CA ALA A 220 23.09 6.83 16.11
C ALA A 220 24.12 7.00 17.24
N GLU A 221 24.37 5.96 18.06
CA GLU A 221 25.32 6.04 19.18
C GLU A 221 26.73 6.53 18.80
N ASP A 222 27.13 6.39 17.52
CA ASP A 222 28.42 6.85 16.99
C ASP A 222 28.42 8.31 16.49
N GLY A 223 27.27 9.00 16.54
CA GLY A 223 27.11 10.42 16.17
C GLY A 223 27.19 10.72 14.67
N LYS A 224 27.21 9.71 13.79
CA LYS A 224 27.32 9.91 12.34
C LYS A 224 25.96 10.06 11.68
N ILE A 225 25.84 11.07 10.80
CA ILE A 225 24.60 11.36 10.04
C ILE A 225 24.82 11.45 8.54
N ASP A 226 26.04 11.16 8.07
CA ASP A 226 26.52 11.30 6.70
C ASP A 226 25.62 10.59 5.67
N ASN A 227 25.02 9.46 6.05
CA ASN A 227 24.09 8.69 5.22
C ASN A 227 22.62 8.87 5.61
N VAL A 228 22.36 9.58 6.72
CA VAL A 228 21.03 9.77 7.30
C VAL A 228 20.39 11.05 6.76
N VAL A 229 21.14 12.15 6.63
CA VAL A 229 20.59 13.41 6.12
C VAL A 229 20.25 13.30 4.63
N GLY A 230 19.03 13.68 4.30
CA GLY A 230 18.47 13.69 2.95
C GLY A 230 18.85 14.94 2.17
N CYS A 231 18.78 16.11 2.83
CA CYS A 231 19.08 17.40 2.20
C CYS A 231 19.57 18.43 3.22
N ILE A 232 20.47 19.31 2.78
CA ILE A 232 20.89 20.52 3.50
C ILE A 232 20.80 21.68 2.52
N LEU A 233 19.92 22.62 2.82
CA LEU A 233 19.80 23.89 2.12
C LEU A 233 20.41 24.99 2.98
N SER A 234 21.47 25.63 2.48
CA SER A 234 22.07 26.81 3.12
C SER A 234 21.86 28.02 2.19
N ILE A 235 21.30 29.10 2.73
CA ILE A 235 20.95 30.29 1.95
C ILE A 235 21.64 31.52 2.56
N GLY A 236 22.46 32.17 1.74
CA GLY A 236 23.16 33.39 2.06
C GLY A 236 22.38 34.66 1.69
N THR A 237 22.77 35.78 2.28
CA THR A 237 22.15 37.10 2.11
C THR A 237 22.82 37.97 1.03
N GLY A 238 23.70 37.38 0.22
CA GLY A 238 24.43 38.06 -0.86
C GLY A 238 25.78 38.64 -0.44
N ASP A 239 26.72 38.67 -1.38
CA ASP A 239 28.07 39.23 -1.18
C ASP A 239 27.99 40.78 -1.06
N PRO A 240 28.41 41.38 0.08
CA PRO A 240 28.50 42.84 0.22
C PRO A 240 29.61 43.50 -0.61
N GLY A 241 30.54 42.73 -1.19
CA GLY A 241 31.67 43.26 -1.95
C GLY A 241 32.71 44.01 -1.10
N ILE A 242 33.85 44.31 -1.72
CA ILE A 242 34.93 45.09 -1.10
C ILE A 242 34.79 46.55 -1.53
N HIS A 243 34.28 47.41 -0.65
CA HIS A 243 34.28 48.84 -0.85
C HIS A 243 35.29 49.56 0.06
N SER A 244 36.07 50.49 -0.51
CA SER A 244 36.85 51.48 0.24
C SER A 244 36.04 52.78 0.36
N PHE A 245 35.38 53.01 1.50
CA PHE A 245 34.72 54.29 1.79
C PHE A 245 35.44 55.04 2.91
N SER A 246 35.75 56.31 2.68
CA SER A 246 36.38 57.20 3.66
C SER A 246 35.34 58.02 4.44
N LYS A 247 35.30 57.86 5.77
CA LYS A 247 35.44 58.90 6.82
C LYS A 247 34.89 58.40 8.18
N ASN A 248 35.84 58.13 9.07
CA ASN A 248 35.93 58.19 10.55
C ASN A 248 34.78 57.83 11.53
N ALA A 249 33.53 57.55 11.13
CA ALA A 249 32.49 57.02 12.05
C ALA A 249 31.94 55.65 11.62
N TRP A 250 32.02 55.31 10.33
CA TRP A 250 31.48 54.09 9.74
C TRP A 250 32.53 52.98 9.53
N LYS A 251 33.76 53.22 9.97
CA LYS A 251 34.89 52.29 9.77
C LYS A 251 34.68 50.97 10.51
N VAL A 252 34.14 51.01 11.73
CA VAL A 252 33.87 49.82 12.54
C VAL A 252 32.78 48.97 11.88
N LEU A 253 31.66 49.55 11.47
CA LEU A 253 30.58 48.85 10.76
C LEU A 253 31.04 48.22 9.44
N THR A 254 31.87 48.91 8.65
CA THR A 254 32.41 48.39 7.38
C THR A 254 33.43 47.28 7.57
N GLU A 255 34.27 47.36 8.61
CA GLU A 255 35.19 46.28 8.98
C GLU A 255 34.41 45.05 9.49
N THR A 256 33.39 45.24 10.33
CA THR A 256 32.58 44.13 10.81
C THR A 256 31.80 43.47 9.68
N LEU A 257 31.21 44.23 8.77
CA LEU A 257 30.54 43.70 7.57
C LEU A 257 31.47 42.87 6.68
N ARG A 258 32.70 43.35 6.47
CA ARG A 258 33.73 42.61 5.73
C ARG A 258 34.11 41.32 6.46
N ASN A 259 34.27 41.37 7.78
CA ASN A 259 34.61 40.21 8.58
C ASN A 259 33.48 39.16 8.54
N LEU A 260 32.22 39.58 8.60
CA LEU A 260 31.05 38.70 8.46
C LEU A 260 30.99 38.02 7.09
N ALA A 261 31.21 38.78 6.01
CA ALA A 261 31.25 38.22 4.65
C ALA A 261 32.40 37.22 4.48
N THR A 262 33.58 37.57 4.97
CA THR A 262 34.76 36.71 4.92
C THR A 262 34.56 35.43 5.76
N GLU A 263 33.97 35.55 6.95
CA GLU A 263 33.62 34.41 7.81
C GLU A 263 32.57 33.51 7.15
N THR A 264 31.54 34.10 6.55
CA THR A 264 30.48 33.39 5.82
C THR A 264 31.04 32.54 4.69
N GLU A 265 31.91 33.12 3.85
CA GLU A 265 32.59 32.39 2.77
C GLU A 265 33.58 31.35 3.30
N ALA A 266 34.32 31.65 4.37
CA ALA A 266 35.23 30.70 4.98
C ALA A 266 34.49 29.49 5.55
N THR A 267 33.37 29.71 6.23
CA THR A 267 32.50 28.66 6.78
C THR A 267 31.87 27.82 5.65
N GLU A 268 31.41 28.44 4.56
CA GLU A 268 30.88 27.74 3.39
C GLU A 268 31.93 26.85 2.71
N ARG A 269 33.13 27.39 2.43
CA ARG A 269 34.25 26.63 1.86
C ARG A 269 34.69 25.50 2.78
N ARG A 270 34.81 25.76 4.09
CA ARG A 270 35.15 24.75 5.09
C ARG A 270 34.11 23.63 5.09
N PHE A 271 32.82 23.97 5.21
CA PHE A 271 31.74 22.98 5.24
C PHE A 271 31.73 22.12 3.97
N SER A 272 31.81 22.75 2.80
CA SER A 272 31.84 22.07 1.50
C SER A 272 33.07 21.16 1.35
N SER A 273 34.23 21.58 1.84
CA SER A 273 35.46 20.76 1.80
C SER A 273 35.39 19.54 2.73
N THR A 274 34.94 19.75 3.99
CA THR A 274 34.80 18.69 5.00
C THR A 274 33.73 17.68 4.60
N HIS A 275 32.66 18.14 3.95
CA HIS A 275 31.52 17.32 3.52
C HIS A 275 31.47 17.18 1.99
N SER A 276 32.63 17.07 1.34
CA SER A 276 32.73 17.01 -0.13
C SER A 276 31.94 15.84 -0.76
N TYR A 277 31.68 14.79 0.01
CA TYR A 277 30.81 13.68 -0.39
C TYR A 277 29.32 14.09 -0.49
N LEU A 278 28.89 15.16 0.18
CA LEU A 278 27.53 15.75 0.04
C LEU A 278 27.39 16.62 -1.20
N THR A 279 28.50 17.04 -1.81
CA THR A 279 28.55 17.87 -3.03
C THR A 279 29.00 17.10 -4.27
N ALA A 280 29.23 15.79 -4.13
CA ALA A 280 29.70 14.89 -5.18
C ALA A 280 28.59 14.57 -6.21
N SER A 281 28.70 13.44 -6.93
CA SER A 281 27.82 13.04 -8.04
C SER A 281 26.31 13.09 -7.75
N THR A 282 25.93 13.02 -6.47
CA THR A 282 24.55 13.05 -5.98
C THR A 282 24.41 14.12 -4.87
N PRO A 283 24.25 15.41 -5.24
CA PRO A 283 24.34 16.50 -4.28
C PRO A 283 23.18 16.45 -3.28
N ARG A 284 23.54 16.49 -1.99
CA ARG A 284 22.62 16.62 -0.85
C ARG A 284 22.83 17.93 -0.09
N TYR A 285 23.93 18.63 -0.34
CA TYR A 285 24.17 19.98 0.15
C TYR A 285 24.02 20.99 -1.00
N PHE A 286 23.20 22.00 -0.79
CA PHE A 286 22.96 23.08 -1.73
C PHE A 286 23.19 24.42 -1.03
N ARG A 287 24.04 25.25 -1.64
CA ARG A 287 24.33 26.60 -1.18
C ARG A 287 23.89 27.61 -2.24
N PHE A 288 22.97 28.49 -1.85
CA PHE A 288 22.56 29.62 -2.69
C PHE A 288 23.02 30.92 -2.03
N ASN A 289 23.76 31.74 -2.76
CA ASN A 289 24.18 33.06 -2.31
C ASN A 289 24.39 33.96 -3.52
N VAL A 290 23.75 35.12 -3.55
CA VAL A 290 23.87 36.08 -4.66
C VAL A 290 25.28 36.67 -4.68
N GLN A 291 26.06 36.38 -5.73
CA GLN A 291 27.48 36.74 -5.80
C GLN A 291 27.72 38.18 -6.28
N GLN A 292 26.81 38.74 -7.08
CA GLN A 292 26.96 40.09 -7.64
C GLN A 292 25.63 40.83 -7.69
N GLY A 293 25.68 42.17 -7.67
CA GLY A 293 24.54 43.08 -7.79
C GLY A 293 24.03 43.64 -6.45
N LEU A 294 24.39 43.01 -5.32
CA LEU A 294 24.00 43.44 -3.97
C LEU A 294 25.10 44.17 -3.18
N GLN A 295 26.26 44.43 -3.79
CA GLN A 295 27.41 45.03 -3.09
C GLN A 295 27.13 46.47 -2.62
N SER A 296 26.32 47.21 -3.39
CA SER A 296 25.97 48.59 -3.06
C SER A 296 24.78 48.72 -2.10
N VAL A 297 24.20 47.60 -1.63
CA VAL A 297 23.02 47.62 -0.76
C VAL A 297 23.49 47.50 0.69
N GLY A 298 23.34 48.58 1.45
CA GLY A 298 23.64 48.61 2.87
C GLY A 298 22.66 47.75 3.70
N LEU A 299 23.09 47.31 4.88
CA LEU A 299 22.26 46.50 5.80
C LEU A 299 20.94 47.17 6.24
N ALA A 300 20.90 48.50 6.16
CA ALA A 300 19.83 49.38 6.63
C ALA A 300 18.99 50.02 5.48
N GLU A 301 19.26 49.67 4.23
CA GLU A 301 18.70 50.36 3.05
C GLU A 301 17.39 49.71 2.57
N TYR A 302 16.33 49.77 3.39
CA TYR A 302 15.04 49.11 3.08
C TYR A 302 14.38 49.56 1.77
N LYS A 303 14.70 50.77 1.28
CA LYS A 303 14.20 51.28 -0.02
C LYS A 303 14.73 50.50 -1.22
N GLU A 304 15.79 49.71 -1.05
CA GLU A 304 16.38 48.87 -2.10
C GLU A 304 15.72 47.49 -2.21
N ALA A 305 14.60 47.22 -1.52
CA ALA A 305 13.88 45.93 -1.60
C ALA A 305 13.58 45.50 -3.05
N GLY A 306 13.16 46.44 -3.91
CA GLY A 306 12.92 46.17 -5.33
C GLY A 306 14.18 45.75 -6.10
N LYS A 307 15.33 46.35 -5.77
CA LYS A 307 16.63 45.98 -6.34
C LYS A 307 17.07 44.60 -5.84
N ILE A 308 16.93 44.32 -4.54
CA ILE A 308 17.25 43.01 -3.95
C ILE A 308 16.46 41.91 -4.67
N LYS A 309 15.15 42.10 -4.82
CA LYS A 309 14.28 41.18 -5.56
C LYS A 309 14.78 40.96 -6.99
N THR A 310 14.99 42.04 -7.74
CA THR A 310 15.40 41.98 -9.16
C THR A 310 16.72 41.22 -9.34
N VAL A 311 17.74 41.57 -8.57
CA VAL A 311 19.07 40.93 -8.64
C VAL A 311 18.99 39.45 -8.20
N THR A 312 18.14 39.14 -7.22
CA THR A 312 17.93 37.75 -6.79
C THR A 312 17.23 36.92 -7.85
N GLU A 313 16.23 37.48 -8.52
CA GLU A 313 15.53 36.83 -9.64
C GLU A 313 16.50 36.56 -10.81
N GLU A 314 17.33 37.56 -11.19
CA GLU A 314 18.38 37.37 -12.20
C GLU A 314 19.40 36.28 -11.83
N TYR A 315 19.77 36.18 -10.55
CA TYR A 315 20.64 35.11 -10.05
C TYR A 315 19.97 33.73 -10.16
N MET A 316 18.67 33.63 -9.87
CA MET A 316 17.91 32.36 -9.94
C MET A 316 17.64 31.91 -11.38
N ASP A 317 17.50 32.86 -12.31
CA ASP A 317 17.30 32.59 -13.74
C ASP A 317 18.57 32.08 -14.46
N HIS A 318 19.73 32.13 -13.79
CA HIS A 318 20.95 31.56 -14.34
C HIS A 318 20.82 30.04 -14.47
N ARG A 319 21.03 29.48 -15.67
CA ARG A 319 20.79 28.06 -16.01
C ARG A 319 21.36 27.04 -15.03
N ASN A 320 22.54 27.30 -14.46
CA ASN A 320 23.13 26.41 -13.46
C ASN A 320 22.34 26.38 -12.15
N LYS A 321 21.75 27.51 -11.74
CA LYS A 321 20.93 27.64 -10.54
C LYS A 321 19.54 27.06 -10.74
N GLU A 322 18.95 27.24 -11.91
CA GLU A 322 17.70 26.55 -12.28
C GLU A 322 17.82 25.02 -12.13
N LEU A 323 18.95 24.43 -12.59
CA LEU A 323 19.22 23.00 -12.43
C LEU A 323 19.42 22.57 -10.98
N GLU A 324 20.09 23.37 -10.15
CA GLU A 324 20.23 23.12 -8.71
C GLU A 324 18.88 23.18 -8.00
N VAL A 325 18.04 24.16 -8.35
CA VAL A 325 16.67 24.32 -7.83
C VAL A 325 15.81 23.10 -8.17
N LEU A 326 15.82 22.64 -9.43
CA LEU A 326 15.04 21.45 -9.81
C LEU A 326 15.44 20.22 -8.98
N LYS A 327 16.75 19.98 -8.81
CA LYS A 327 17.26 18.85 -8.00
C LYS A 327 16.81 18.93 -6.55
N ILE A 328 16.98 20.09 -5.90
CA ILE A 328 16.56 20.23 -4.50
C ILE A 328 15.04 20.15 -4.35
N SER A 329 14.27 20.74 -5.27
CA SER A 329 12.82 20.67 -5.23
C SER A 329 12.29 19.24 -5.39
N GLU A 330 12.94 18.40 -6.21
CA GLU A 330 12.64 16.97 -6.30
C GLU A 330 12.93 16.23 -4.98
N ILE A 331 14.09 16.49 -4.36
CA ILE A 331 14.47 15.92 -3.05
C ILE A 331 13.44 16.29 -1.98
N LEU A 332 13.05 17.56 -1.91
CA LEU A 332 12.10 18.06 -0.91
C LEU A 332 10.66 17.56 -1.18
N ARG A 333 10.25 17.44 -2.46
CA ARG A 333 8.98 16.81 -2.84
C ARG A 333 8.94 15.35 -2.38
N ALA A 334 10.00 14.59 -2.62
CA ALA A 334 10.10 13.18 -2.24
C ALA A 334 10.00 12.97 -0.72
N LYS A 335 10.58 13.89 0.09
CA LYS A 335 10.44 13.85 1.54
C LYS A 335 8.99 14.03 1.99
N ASN A 336 8.28 15.00 1.42
CA ASN A 336 6.88 15.22 1.75
C ASN A 336 5.99 14.05 1.27
N SER A 337 6.38 13.36 0.21
CA SER A 337 5.77 12.08 -0.22
C SER A 337 6.12 10.87 0.66
N ALA A 338 7.17 10.95 1.49
CA ALA A 338 7.59 9.89 2.41
C ALA A 338 7.04 10.03 3.84
N ALA A 339 6.46 11.20 4.17
CA ALA A 339 5.60 11.38 5.34
C ALA A 339 4.20 10.77 5.15
N LEU A 340 3.85 10.45 3.90
CA LEU A 340 2.80 9.51 3.57
C LEU A 340 3.36 8.09 3.73
N PRO A 341 2.61 7.15 4.35
CA PRO A 341 3.05 5.77 4.54
C PRO A 341 3.55 5.24 3.20
N ASN A 342 4.76 4.66 3.20
CA ASN A 342 5.53 4.22 2.03
C ASN A 342 4.60 3.68 0.91
N ILE A 343 4.13 4.57 0.03
CA ILE A 343 3.03 4.30 -0.93
C ILE A 343 3.44 3.20 -1.91
N LYS A 344 4.76 2.97 -2.04
CA LYS A 344 5.37 1.89 -2.82
C LYS A 344 4.91 0.48 -2.40
N GLN A 345 4.28 0.30 -1.23
CA GLN A 345 3.86 -1.02 -0.69
C GLN A 345 2.36 -1.21 -0.48
N LEU A 346 1.50 -0.29 -0.93
CA LEU A 346 0.06 -0.50 -0.75
C LEU A 346 -0.44 -1.67 -1.60
N VAL A 347 -1.31 -2.47 -0.96
CA VAL A 347 -1.63 -3.86 -1.28
C VAL A 347 -2.21 -4.00 -2.69
N THR A 348 -1.43 -4.56 -3.60
CA THR A 348 -1.99 -5.32 -4.72
C THR A 348 -1.88 -6.80 -4.40
N PRO A 349 -2.90 -7.63 -4.63
CA PRO A 349 -2.79 -9.06 -4.46
C PRO A 349 -1.80 -9.52 -5.50
N ARG A 350 -0.67 -10.03 -4.99
CA ARG A 350 0.34 -10.75 -5.74
C ARG A 350 1.29 -9.82 -6.49
N ASN A 351 2.56 -9.90 -6.11
CA ASN A 351 3.73 -9.50 -6.90
C ASN A 351 3.88 -10.37 -8.18
N ILE A 352 2.77 -10.68 -8.86
CA ILE A 352 2.76 -11.39 -10.13
C ILE A 352 2.83 -10.35 -11.23
N GLU A 353 4.00 -10.27 -11.84
CA GLU A 353 4.20 -9.60 -13.11
C GLU A 353 3.17 -10.15 -14.12
N LEU A 354 2.25 -9.30 -14.60
CA LEU A 354 1.28 -9.65 -15.64
C LEU A 354 1.99 -9.79 -17.01
N LYS A 355 2.85 -10.79 -17.15
CA LYS A 355 3.73 -10.97 -18.32
C LYS A 355 2.97 -11.15 -19.63
N ASP A 356 1.72 -11.64 -19.57
CA ASP A 356 0.92 -12.02 -20.74
C ASP A 356 -0.47 -11.30 -20.79
N PHE A 357 -0.58 -10.05 -20.32
CA PHE A 357 -1.82 -9.25 -20.50
C PHE A 357 -1.92 -8.73 -21.94
N ILE A 358 -2.96 -9.15 -22.67
CA ILE A 358 -3.12 -8.91 -24.11
C ILE A 358 -4.42 -8.14 -24.39
N GLY A 359 -4.33 -7.16 -25.27
CA GLY A 359 -5.48 -6.35 -25.70
C GLY A 359 -6.03 -5.44 -24.62
N ARG A 360 -7.34 -5.17 -24.71
CA ARG A 360 -8.11 -4.35 -23.75
C ARG A 360 -7.64 -2.90 -23.58
N THR A 361 -6.98 -2.33 -24.59
CA THR A 361 -6.48 -0.95 -24.51
C THR A 361 -7.62 0.04 -24.42
N ALA A 362 -8.68 -0.13 -25.22
CA ALA A 362 -9.84 0.76 -25.18
C ALA A 362 -10.56 0.69 -23.83
N GLU A 363 -10.68 -0.49 -23.24
CA GLU A 363 -11.29 -0.68 -21.93
C GLU A 363 -10.40 -0.12 -20.80
N LEU A 364 -9.06 -0.21 -20.93
CA LEU A 364 -8.14 0.46 -20.01
C LEU A 364 -8.22 1.98 -20.12
N ASP A 365 -8.32 2.51 -21.34
CA ASP A 365 -8.46 3.94 -21.58
C ASP A 365 -9.79 4.44 -20.99
N GLN A 366 -10.89 3.72 -21.23
CA GLN A 366 -12.19 4.00 -20.61
C GLN A 366 -12.14 3.95 -19.08
N LEU A 367 -11.44 2.96 -18.50
CA LEU A 367 -11.26 2.87 -17.04
C LEU A 367 -10.46 4.06 -16.52
N SER A 368 -9.37 4.43 -17.22
CA SER A 368 -8.56 5.59 -16.88
C SER A 368 -9.36 6.89 -16.98
N ASP A 369 -10.15 7.07 -18.03
CA ASP A 369 -10.99 8.25 -18.24
C ASP A 369 -12.05 8.36 -17.15
N ALA A 370 -12.73 7.25 -16.84
CA ALA A 370 -13.69 7.18 -15.75
C ALA A 370 -13.04 7.55 -14.40
N CYS A 371 -11.80 7.12 -14.16
CA CYS A 371 -11.06 7.48 -12.96
C CYS A 371 -10.55 8.93 -12.93
N ASN A 372 -10.33 9.59 -14.08
CA ASN A 372 -9.65 10.90 -14.19
C ASN A 372 -10.57 12.13 -14.27
N VAL A 373 -11.90 11.99 -14.21
CA VAL A 373 -12.82 13.15 -14.26
C VAL A 373 -12.61 14.07 -13.05
N ASN A 374 -12.66 15.40 -13.19
CA ASN A 374 -12.56 16.32 -12.05
C ASN A 374 -13.90 16.49 -11.34
N GLY A 375 -13.93 16.24 -10.02
CA GLY A 375 -15.02 16.62 -9.12
C GLY A 375 -16.24 15.68 -9.11
N SER A 376 -16.46 15.00 -7.99
CA SER A 376 -17.82 14.70 -7.51
C SER A 376 -18.29 15.94 -6.73
N ALA A 377 -19.52 16.41 -6.94
CA ALA A 377 -20.11 17.47 -6.12
C ALA A 377 -20.48 16.99 -4.71
N ASP A 378 -20.47 15.66 -4.49
CA ASP A 378 -20.83 15.02 -3.23
C ASP A 378 -19.57 14.51 -2.51
N ASP A 379 -19.59 14.52 -1.16
CA ASP A 379 -18.57 13.98 -0.23
C ASP A 379 -18.43 12.43 -0.31
N LYS A 380 -18.46 11.87 -1.51
CA LYS A 380 -18.39 10.43 -1.78
C LYS A 380 -17.26 10.09 -2.75
N PRO A 381 -16.66 8.90 -2.58
CA PRO A 381 -15.58 8.46 -3.46
C PRO A 381 -16.17 8.14 -4.82
N ARG A 382 -15.33 8.26 -5.85
CA ARG A 382 -15.74 7.87 -7.19
C ARG A 382 -15.84 6.37 -7.29
N ILE A 383 -17.00 5.86 -7.73
CA ILE A 383 -17.24 4.42 -7.89
C ILE A 383 -17.28 4.08 -9.37
N VAL A 384 -16.41 3.18 -9.83
CA VAL A 384 -16.38 2.64 -11.19
C VAL A 384 -16.68 1.15 -11.13
N VAL A 385 -17.71 0.69 -11.84
CA VAL A 385 -18.15 -0.72 -11.80
C VAL A 385 -17.77 -1.44 -13.10
N ILE A 386 -16.97 -2.49 -12.99
CA ILE A 386 -16.58 -3.40 -14.08
C ILE A 386 -17.43 -4.68 -14.00
N ARG A 387 -18.39 -4.82 -14.91
CA ARG A 387 -19.27 -5.99 -15.03
C ARG A 387 -18.83 -6.89 -16.17
N ALA A 388 -18.88 -8.21 -15.96
CA ALA A 388 -18.61 -9.21 -17.01
C ALA A 388 -19.02 -10.61 -16.57
N LEU A 389 -19.12 -11.55 -17.51
CA LEU A 389 -19.19 -12.98 -17.22
C LEU A 389 -17.91 -13.49 -16.50
N GLY A 390 -18.02 -14.64 -15.84
CA GLY A 390 -16.88 -15.26 -15.16
C GLY A 390 -15.78 -15.65 -16.15
N GLY A 391 -14.52 -15.30 -15.89
CA GLY A 391 -13.39 -15.64 -16.76
C GLY A 391 -13.14 -14.70 -17.96
N GLN A 392 -13.88 -13.58 -18.09
CA GLN A 392 -13.67 -12.57 -19.15
C GLN A 392 -12.50 -11.60 -18.89
N GLY A 393 -11.93 -11.60 -17.68
CA GLY A 393 -10.74 -10.82 -17.36
C GLY A 393 -10.94 -9.57 -16.49
N LYS A 394 -12.06 -9.44 -15.75
CA LYS A 394 -12.33 -8.27 -14.88
C LYS A 394 -11.22 -8.01 -13.88
N THR A 395 -10.85 -9.03 -13.11
CA THR A 395 -9.77 -8.99 -12.14
C THR A 395 -8.44 -8.65 -12.81
N GLN A 396 -8.17 -9.18 -14.00
CA GLN A 396 -6.95 -8.88 -14.77
C GLN A 396 -6.92 -7.43 -15.27
N LEU A 397 -8.07 -6.87 -15.70
CA LEU A 397 -8.20 -5.47 -16.11
C LEU A 397 -7.95 -4.53 -14.92
N ALA A 398 -8.61 -4.78 -13.79
CA ALA A 398 -8.42 -4.02 -12.55
C ALA A 398 -6.97 -4.11 -12.06
N LEU A 399 -6.36 -5.30 -12.05
CA LEU A 399 -4.94 -5.47 -11.71
C LEU A 399 -4.04 -4.67 -12.65
N LYS A 400 -4.27 -4.74 -13.97
CA LYS A 400 -3.45 -4.01 -14.96
C LYS A 400 -3.51 -2.51 -14.73
N TYR A 401 -4.69 -1.99 -14.43
CA TYR A 401 -4.88 -0.58 -14.08
C TYR A 401 -4.17 -0.21 -12.77
N CYS A 402 -4.33 -1.01 -11.71
CA CYS A 402 -3.57 -0.86 -10.46
C CYS A 402 -2.06 -0.82 -10.70
N TYR A 403 -1.54 -1.68 -11.57
CA TYR A 403 -0.12 -1.68 -11.96
C TYR A 403 0.30 -0.37 -12.67
N GLN A 404 -0.57 0.24 -13.49
CA GLN A 404 -0.30 1.54 -14.15
C GLN A 404 -0.35 2.72 -13.17
N MET A 405 -1.05 2.56 -12.05
CA MET A 405 -1.18 3.57 -10.99
C MET A 405 -0.12 3.44 -9.89
N ARG A 406 0.62 2.32 -9.85
CA ARG A 406 1.77 2.16 -8.95
C ARG A 406 2.76 3.30 -9.12
N GLY A 407 3.14 3.92 -8.00
CA GLY A 407 4.04 5.07 -7.96
C GLY A 407 3.40 6.41 -8.30
N LYS A 408 2.14 6.43 -8.77
CA LYS A 408 1.35 7.66 -8.97
C LYS A 408 0.43 7.94 -7.78
N MET A 409 -0.20 6.91 -7.22
CA MET A 409 -1.07 7.01 -6.06
C MET A 409 -1.07 5.70 -5.22
N PRO A 410 -1.48 5.78 -3.95
CA PRO A 410 -1.93 4.64 -3.14
C PRO A 410 -2.84 3.68 -3.89
N VAL A 411 -2.58 2.37 -3.79
CA VAL A 411 -3.43 1.31 -4.36
C VAL A 411 -3.74 0.26 -3.30
N LEU A 412 -5.02 0.10 -2.98
CA LEU A 412 -5.54 -0.89 -2.04
C LEU A 412 -6.39 -1.92 -2.78
N TRP A 413 -6.38 -3.17 -2.32
CA TRP A 413 -7.17 -4.24 -2.91
C TRP A 413 -7.83 -5.07 -1.83
N ALA A 414 -9.17 -5.11 -1.88
CA ALA A 414 -10.00 -5.84 -0.96
C ALA A 414 -10.90 -6.84 -1.70
N ASP A 415 -11.12 -7.97 -1.07
CA ASP A 415 -11.99 -9.04 -1.53
C ASP A 415 -13.43 -8.85 -1.05
N ALA A 416 -14.27 -8.36 -1.96
CA ALA A 416 -15.67 -8.05 -1.73
C ALA A 416 -16.61 -9.23 -2.04
N GLN A 417 -16.13 -10.49 -1.95
CA GLN A 417 -17.02 -11.66 -2.08
C GLN A 417 -18.13 -11.69 -1.02
N THR A 418 -17.82 -11.24 0.21
CA THR A 418 -18.78 -11.15 1.32
C THR A 418 -18.48 -9.94 2.20
N SER A 419 -19.45 -9.48 2.99
CA SER A 419 -19.24 -8.44 4.00
C SER A 419 -18.09 -8.78 4.97
N LYS A 420 -17.97 -10.04 5.38
CA LYS A 420 -16.90 -10.48 6.31
C LYS A 420 -15.51 -10.44 5.67
N THR A 421 -15.35 -10.85 4.41
CA THR A 421 -14.06 -10.79 3.71
C THR A 421 -13.64 -9.34 3.44
N LEU A 422 -14.58 -8.49 3.06
CA LEU A 422 -14.31 -7.08 2.81
C LEU A 422 -13.86 -6.35 4.08
N LYS A 423 -14.60 -6.52 5.19
CA LYS A 423 -14.23 -5.93 6.49
C LYS A 423 -12.85 -6.38 6.96
N LYS A 424 -12.51 -7.65 6.75
CA LYS A 424 -11.20 -8.20 7.10
C LYS A 424 -10.07 -7.54 6.30
N ASP A 425 -10.24 -7.40 4.98
CA ASP A 425 -9.22 -6.77 4.15
C ASP A 425 -9.09 -5.27 4.46
N LEU A 426 -10.22 -4.57 4.68
CA LEU A 426 -10.21 -3.17 5.13
C LEU A 426 -9.46 -3.01 6.45
N ALA A 427 -9.78 -3.80 7.48
CA ALA A 427 -9.06 -3.78 8.75
C ALA A 427 -7.55 -4.06 8.59
N SER A 428 -7.17 -4.91 7.62
CA SER A 428 -5.76 -5.21 7.34
C SER A 428 -4.97 -4.02 6.77
N PHE A 429 -5.64 -2.97 6.31
CA PHE A 429 -4.98 -1.76 5.79
C PHE A 429 -4.54 -0.79 6.90
N ALA A 430 -5.16 -0.82 8.08
CA ALA A 430 -4.82 0.09 9.18
C ALA A 430 -3.32 0.14 9.52
N PRO A 431 -2.59 -0.99 9.67
CA PRO A 431 -1.15 -0.94 9.92
C PRO A 431 -0.35 -0.34 8.76
N LEU A 432 -0.81 -0.54 7.53
CA LEU A 432 -0.16 -0.02 6.32
C LEU A 432 -0.34 1.50 6.18
N LEU A 433 -1.41 2.02 6.76
CA LEU A 433 -1.71 3.45 6.81
C LEU A 433 -1.11 4.15 8.05
N ASN A 434 -0.28 3.44 8.84
CA ASN A 434 0.28 3.90 10.12
C ASN A 434 -0.81 4.31 11.15
N VAL A 435 -1.95 3.64 11.12
CA VAL A 435 -3.00 3.83 12.13
C VAL A 435 -2.62 3.07 13.40
N SER A 436 -2.58 3.77 14.53
CA SER A 436 -2.38 3.14 15.84
C SER A 436 -3.64 2.39 16.24
N ILE A 437 -3.68 1.09 15.95
CA ILE A 437 -4.77 0.21 16.38
C ILE A 437 -4.60 -0.09 17.86
N SER A 438 -5.66 0.06 18.66
CA SER A 438 -5.64 -0.40 20.05
C SER A 438 -5.63 -1.93 20.10
N ASP A 439 -4.83 -2.53 20.99
CA ASP A 439 -4.63 -3.99 21.08
C ASP A 439 -5.92 -4.81 21.28
N ASN A 440 -7.04 -4.16 21.63
CA ASN A 440 -8.36 -4.77 21.87
C ASN A 440 -9.47 -4.28 20.92
N ALA A 441 -9.16 -3.54 19.85
CA ALA A 441 -10.17 -3.09 18.89
C ALA A 441 -10.80 -4.28 18.15
N ASP A 442 -12.13 -4.31 18.08
CA ASP A 442 -12.83 -5.27 17.22
C ASP A 442 -12.67 -4.91 15.73
N ILE A 443 -13.08 -5.83 14.85
CA ILE A 443 -12.87 -5.66 13.40
C ILE A 443 -13.64 -4.47 12.84
N ASP A 444 -14.77 -4.11 13.44
CA ASP A 444 -15.61 -3.00 12.97
C ASP A 444 -14.96 -1.66 13.33
N ALA A 445 -14.42 -1.52 14.54
CA ALA A 445 -13.62 -0.36 14.93
C ALA A 445 -12.37 -0.19 14.05
N GLN A 446 -11.66 -1.28 13.72
CA GLN A 446 -10.50 -1.24 12.83
C GLN A 446 -10.87 -0.80 11.41
N VAL A 447 -12.04 -1.22 10.92
CA VAL A 447 -12.58 -0.76 9.63
C VAL A 447 -12.89 0.73 9.71
N ASP A 448 -13.59 1.19 10.74
CA ASP A 448 -13.95 2.60 10.91
C ASP A 448 -12.70 3.50 10.97
N ASP A 449 -11.66 3.09 11.71
CA ASP A 449 -10.38 3.80 11.78
C ASP A 449 -9.69 3.87 10.40
N THR A 450 -9.73 2.76 9.65
CA THR A 450 -9.18 2.70 8.29
C THR A 450 -9.92 3.66 7.36
N LEU A 451 -11.26 3.63 7.38
CA LEU A 451 -12.10 4.46 6.51
C LEU A 451 -11.92 5.96 6.86
N THR A 452 -11.88 6.30 8.14
CA THR A 452 -11.63 7.67 8.62
C THR A 452 -10.24 8.17 8.17
N THR A 453 -9.23 7.32 8.28
CA THR A 453 -7.87 7.65 7.81
C THR A 453 -7.81 7.86 6.30
N LEU A 454 -8.55 7.06 5.53
CA LEU A 454 -8.64 7.23 4.08
C LEU A 454 -9.44 8.46 3.67
N GLN A 455 -10.45 8.83 4.47
CA GLN A 455 -11.20 10.07 4.29
C GLN A 455 -10.30 11.30 4.45
N ASP A 456 -9.43 11.33 5.46
CA ASP A 456 -8.51 12.45 5.71
C ASP A 456 -7.16 12.30 4.99
N PHE A 457 -7.03 11.31 4.09
CA PHE A 457 -5.76 11.00 3.46
C PHE A 457 -5.31 12.15 2.54
N PRO A 458 -4.05 12.62 2.62
CA PRO A 458 -3.66 13.90 2.02
C PRO A 458 -3.45 13.83 0.50
N THR A 459 -3.62 12.67 -0.12
CA THR A 459 -3.50 12.47 -1.57
C THR A 459 -4.63 11.57 -2.08
N PRO A 460 -5.02 11.68 -3.36
CA PRO A 460 -5.93 10.73 -3.98
C PRO A 460 -5.43 9.29 -3.84
N TRP A 461 -6.35 8.34 -3.71
CA TRP A 461 -6.05 6.92 -3.57
C TRP A 461 -7.00 6.09 -4.43
N LEU A 462 -6.55 4.89 -4.79
CA LEU A 462 -7.32 3.89 -5.53
C LEU A 462 -7.54 2.66 -4.65
N MET A 463 -8.77 2.16 -4.61
CA MET A 463 -9.15 0.93 -3.94
C MET A 463 -9.93 0.03 -4.89
N VAL A 464 -9.65 -1.27 -4.87
CA VAL A 464 -10.41 -2.26 -5.66
C VAL A 464 -11.24 -3.14 -4.73
N PHE A 465 -12.53 -3.26 -5.02
CA PHE A 465 -13.43 -4.25 -4.44
C PHE A 465 -13.64 -5.38 -5.45
N ASP A 466 -12.87 -6.45 -5.33
CA ASP A 466 -12.90 -7.57 -6.27
C ASP A 466 -13.95 -8.61 -5.86
N ASN A 467 -14.62 -9.24 -6.84
CA ASN A 467 -15.64 -10.28 -6.64
C ASN A 467 -16.90 -9.82 -5.89
N CYS A 468 -17.35 -8.58 -6.07
CA CYS A 468 -18.59 -8.07 -5.49
C CYS A 468 -19.83 -8.62 -6.22
N ASP A 469 -20.02 -9.93 -6.14
CA ASP A 469 -21.05 -10.68 -6.87
C ASP A 469 -22.40 -10.68 -6.14
N ASP A 470 -22.45 -10.48 -4.82
CA ASP A 470 -23.70 -10.49 -4.07
C ASP A 470 -23.84 -9.19 -3.26
N PRO A 471 -24.28 -8.07 -3.86
CA PRO A 471 -24.44 -6.81 -3.17
C PRO A 471 -25.52 -6.88 -2.08
N ASP A 472 -26.53 -7.76 -2.21
CA ASP A 472 -27.59 -7.95 -1.22
C ASP A 472 -27.07 -8.64 0.06
N SER A 473 -25.94 -9.36 -0.03
CA SER A 473 -25.24 -9.88 1.16
C SER A 473 -24.62 -8.80 2.04
N PHE A 474 -24.54 -7.55 1.55
CA PHE A 474 -24.10 -6.39 2.29
C PHE A 474 -25.35 -5.62 2.73
N ASN A 475 -25.64 -5.59 4.04
CA ASN A 475 -26.77 -4.82 4.59
C ASN A 475 -26.81 -3.37 4.08
N ASN A 476 -25.63 -2.80 3.79
CA ASN A 476 -25.40 -1.67 2.89
C ASN A 476 -23.87 -1.54 2.68
N ILE A 477 -23.40 -1.64 1.44
CA ILE A 477 -21.95 -1.58 1.14
C ILE A 477 -21.38 -0.15 1.23
N ASP A 478 -22.23 0.88 1.14
CA ASP A 478 -21.81 2.29 1.24
C ASP A 478 -21.14 2.59 2.59
N HIS A 479 -21.53 1.90 3.67
CA HIS A 479 -20.90 2.05 5.00
C HIS A 479 -19.47 1.52 5.06
N LEU A 480 -19.03 0.77 4.05
CA LEU A 480 -17.67 0.25 3.94
C LEU A 480 -16.82 1.10 2.99
N MET A 481 -17.25 2.32 2.69
CA MET A 481 -16.56 3.26 1.80
C MET A 481 -16.23 4.56 2.55
N PRO A 482 -15.03 5.15 2.37
CA PRO A 482 -14.66 6.42 3.00
C PRO A 482 -15.48 7.58 2.43
N SER A 483 -15.94 8.51 3.26
CA SER A 483 -16.71 9.69 2.81
C SER A 483 -15.78 10.81 2.33
N CYS A 484 -15.24 10.69 1.11
CA CYS A 484 -14.32 11.69 0.54
C CYS A 484 -14.39 11.78 -0.99
N SER A 485 -14.13 12.95 -1.56
CA SER A 485 -14.21 13.18 -3.02
C SER A 485 -12.92 12.85 -3.80
N HIS A 486 -11.80 12.64 -3.10
CA HIS A 486 -10.49 12.30 -3.69
C HIS A 486 -10.21 10.80 -3.77
N GLY A 487 -11.09 9.96 -3.24
CA GLY A 487 -10.99 8.49 -3.31
C GLY A 487 -11.58 7.91 -4.58
N ILE A 488 -10.97 6.84 -5.10
CA ILE A 488 -11.47 6.07 -6.26
C ILE A 488 -11.68 4.62 -5.82
N ILE A 489 -12.87 4.07 -6.05
CA ILE A 489 -13.23 2.68 -5.81
C ILE A 489 -13.59 2.01 -7.13
N VAL A 490 -12.85 0.97 -7.51
CA VAL A 490 -13.16 0.12 -8.66
C VAL A 490 -13.79 -1.18 -8.16
N ILE A 491 -15.00 -1.49 -8.61
CA ILE A 491 -15.74 -2.69 -8.22
C ILE A 491 -15.74 -3.69 -9.38
N THR A 492 -15.34 -4.94 -9.16
CA THR A 492 -15.52 -6.02 -10.14
C THR A 492 -16.69 -6.91 -9.75
N THR A 493 -17.56 -7.24 -10.71
CA THR A 493 -18.78 -8.03 -10.43
C THR A 493 -19.27 -8.82 -11.64
N ARG A 494 -20.04 -9.89 -11.38
CA ARG A 494 -20.84 -10.63 -12.37
C ARG A 494 -22.30 -10.17 -12.41
N HIS A 495 -22.78 -9.47 -11.38
CA HIS A 495 -24.20 -9.24 -11.17
C HIS A 495 -24.66 -7.85 -11.60
N GLU A 496 -25.85 -7.79 -12.19
CA GLU A 496 -26.43 -6.56 -12.72
C GLU A 496 -26.90 -5.59 -11.63
N ASN A 497 -27.38 -6.12 -10.51
CA ASN A 497 -27.89 -5.31 -9.40
C ASN A 497 -26.82 -4.43 -8.75
N THR A 498 -25.54 -4.83 -8.85
CA THR A 498 -24.37 -4.09 -8.36
C THR A 498 -24.11 -2.80 -9.16
N LEU A 499 -24.71 -2.66 -10.36
CA LEU A 499 -24.65 -1.42 -11.15
C LEU A 499 -25.38 -0.26 -10.47
N LYS A 500 -26.19 -0.50 -9.43
CA LYS A 500 -26.84 0.58 -8.67
C LYS A 500 -25.87 1.33 -7.73
N LEU A 501 -24.71 0.74 -7.44
CA LEU A 501 -23.68 1.32 -6.56
C LEU A 501 -22.88 2.43 -7.24
N GLY A 502 -22.79 2.42 -8.57
CA GLY A 502 -22.17 3.49 -9.35
C GLY A 502 -23.22 4.38 -10.03
N GLY A 503 -22.92 5.67 -10.18
CA GLY A 503 -23.70 6.57 -11.05
C GLY A 503 -23.79 6.03 -12.49
N GLU A 504 -24.81 6.45 -13.25
CA GLU A 504 -25.01 5.94 -14.63
C GLU A 504 -23.80 6.12 -15.54
N ASP A 505 -22.99 7.15 -15.28
CA ASP A 505 -21.81 7.51 -16.07
C ASP A 505 -20.57 6.62 -15.81
N PHE A 506 -20.59 5.71 -14.82
CA PHE A 506 -19.40 4.99 -14.36
C PHE A 506 -19.53 3.45 -14.41
N LYS A 507 -20.26 2.95 -15.42
CA LYS A 507 -20.55 1.52 -15.62
C LYS A 507 -19.85 1.00 -16.87
N MET A 508 -18.99 -0.01 -16.70
CA MET A 508 -18.28 -0.69 -17.78
C MET A 508 -18.77 -2.13 -17.90
N SER A 509 -19.26 -2.50 -19.08
CA SER A 509 -19.46 -3.91 -19.44
C SER A 509 -18.23 -4.41 -20.21
N LEU A 510 -17.60 -5.47 -19.70
CA LEU A 510 -16.46 -6.10 -20.34
C LEU A 510 -16.94 -7.28 -21.20
N ASP A 511 -16.95 -7.05 -22.51
CA ASP A 511 -17.37 -8.05 -23.49
C ASP A 511 -16.27 -9.10 -23.75
N SER A 512 -16.52 -10.06 -24.64
CA SER A 512 -15.48 -10.97 -25.13
C SER A 512 -14.34 -10.23 -25.83
N LEU A 513 -13.16 -10.86 -25.90
CA LEU A 513 -12.00 -10.25 -26.56
C LEU A 513 -12.29 -9.92 -28.03
N LEU A 514 -11.62 -8.89 -28.55
CA LEU A 514 -11.55 -8.66 -29.99
C LEU A 514 -10.91 -9.88 -30.67
N GLU A 515 -11.34 -10.19 -31.90
CA GLU A 515 -10.81 -11.35 -32.64
C GLU A 515 -9.28 -11.33 -32.72
N LYS A 516 -8.69 -10.15 -32.96
CA LYS A 516 -7.23 -9.96 -33.00
C LYS A 516 -6.55 -10.30 -31.65
N ASP A 517 -7.13 -9.86 -30.54
CA ASP A 517 -6.55 -10.03 -29.19
C ASP A 517 -6.70 -11.49 -28.73
N ALA A 518 -7.82 -12.14 -29.09
CA ALA A 518 -8.01 -13.56 -28.86
C ALA A 518 -7.02 -14.43 -29.65
N ILE A 519 -6.71 -14.05 -30.91
CA ILE A 519 -5.69 -14.73 -31.71
C ILE A 519 -4.31 -14.57 -31.07
N GLU A 520 -3.95 -13.36 -30.67
CA GLU A 520 -2.68 -13.08 -30.01
C GLU A 520 -2.57 -13.86 -28.69
N LEU A 521 -3.62 -13.89 -27.87
CA LEU A 521 -3.67 -14.69 -26.65
C LEU A 521 -3.48 -16.18 -26.94
N LEU A 522 -4.12 -16.72 -27.97
CA LEU A 522 -3.91 -18.11 -28.39
C LEU A 522 -2.46 -18.38 -28.82
N GLU A 523 -1.83 -17.45 -29.53
CA GLU A 523 -0.42 -17.57 -29.98
C GLU A 523 0.55 -17.54 -28.79
N VAL A 524 0.40 -16.57 -27.90
CA VAL A 524 1.26 -16.40 -26.71
C VAL A 524 1.13 -17.60 -25.77
N THR A 525 -0.08 -18.12 -25.59
CA THR A 525 -0.31 -19.26 -24.68
C THR A 525 0.09 -20.60 -25.30
N SER A 526 -0.05 -20.78 -26.62
CA SER A 526 0.32 -22.04 -27.30
C SER A 526 1.81 -22.26 -27.51
N LYS A 527 2.65 -21.21 -27.57
CA LYS A 527 4.15 -21.27 -27.70
C LYS A 527 4.71 -22.38 -28.62
N GLY A 528 3.95 -22.80 -29.64
CA GLY A 528 4.26 -23.94 -30.49
C GLY A 528 5.20 -23.60 -31.63
N LYS A 529 5.88 -24.63 -32.18
CA LYS A 529 6.87 -24.56 -33.28
C LYS A 529 6.36 -24.02 -34.62
N ASP A 530 5.15 -23.48 -34.72
CA ASP A 530 4.67 -22.77 -35.91
C ASP A 530 5.28 -21.36 -35.98
N ARG A 531 6.62 -21.34 -36.03
CA ARG A 531 7.39 -20.22 -36.57
C ARG A 531 6.98 -20.07 -38.02
N LYS A 532 6.30 -18.95 -38.30
CA LYS A 532 5.99 -18.35 -39.60
C LYS A 532 4.70 -18.88 -40.24
N GLY A 533 3.72 -17.97 -40.23
CA GLY A 533 2.44 -17.87 -40.93
C GLY A 533 2.08 -18.98 -41.91
N HIS A 534 0.86 -19.52 -41.75
CA HIS A 534 -0.08 -19.83 -42.84
C HIS A 534 -1.47 -20.29 -42.38
N ASP A 535 -1.81 -20.28 -41.07
CA ASP A 535 -3.16 -20.70 -40.64
C ASP A 535 -3.93 -19.67 -39.80
N LEU A 536 -3.93 -18.39 -40.23
CA LEU A 536 -4.78 -17.35 -39.65
C LEU A 536 -6.27 -17.76 -39.68
N SER A 537 -6.68 -18.48 -40.72
CA SER A 537 -8.06 -19.00 -40.85
C SER A 537 -8.41 -19.99 -39.74
N THR A 538 -7.53 -20.95 -39.42
CA THR A 538 -7.79 -21.89 -38.32
C THR A 538 -7.71 -21.20 -36.95
N LYS A 539 -6.81 -20.22 -36.77
CA LYS A 539 -6.78 -19.42 -35.53
C LYS A 539 -8.10 -18.67 -35.32
N LYS A 540 -8.61 -18.00 -36.36
CA LYS A 540 -9.92 -17.33 -36.36
C LYS A 540 -11.06 -18.30 -36.04
N ASP A 541 -11.10 -19.46 -36.70
CA ASP A 541 -12.10 -20.49 -36.47
C ASP A 541 -12.07 -20.99 -35.01
N ILE A 542 -10.88 -21.24 -34.45
CA ILE A 542 -10.73 -21.66 -33.04
C ILE A 542 -11.23 -20.57 -32.09
N VAL A 543 -10.76 -19.32 -32.20
CA VAL A 543 -11.13 -18.28 -31.23
C VAL A 543 -12.62 -17.94 -31.32
N ASN A 544 -13.22 -18.00 -32.52
CA ASN A 544 -14.66 -17.80 -32.71
C ASN A 544 -15.47 -18.95 -32.09
N ARG A 545 -15.02 -20.21 -32.23
CA ARG A 545 -15.63 -21.36 -31.54
C ARG A 545 -15.55 -21.28 -30.01
N LEU A 546 -14.51 -20.63 -29.49
CA LEU A 546 -14.33 -20.40 -28.06
C LEU A 546 -15.08 -19.13 -27.56
N GLY A 547 -15.89 -18.51 -28.42
CA GLY A 547 -16.64 -17.29 -28.08
C GLY A 547 -15.74 -16.07 -27.80
N LYS A 548 -14.47 -16.13 -28.20
CA LYS A 548 -13.42 -15.15 -27.86
C LYS A 548 -13.33 -14.91 -26.34
N HIS A 549 -13.69 -15.91 -25.55
CA HIS A 549 -13.69 -15.86 -24.09
C HIS A 549 -12.27 -16.01 -23.55
N ALA A 550 -11.77 -15.01 -22.81
CA ALA A 550 -10.35 -14.92 -22.42
C ALA A 550 -9.83 -16.20 -21.74
N LEU A 551 -10.55 -16.70 -20.73
CA LEU A 551 -10.18 -17.95 -20.06
C LEU A 551 -10.19 -19.16 -21.01
N ALA A 552 -11.17 -19.28 -21.90
CA ALA A 552 -11.27 -20.44 -22.80
C ALA A 552 -10.12 -20.46 -23.82
N VAL A 553 -9.76 -19.28 -24.34
CA VAL A 553 -8.65 -19.11 -25.28
C VAL A 553 -7.32 -19.44 -24.60
N ALA A 554 -7.09 -18.96 -23.38
CA ALA A 554 -5.88 -19.27 -22.62
C ALA A 554 -5.75 -20.78 -22.32
N GLN A 555 -6.85 -21.44 -21.95
CA GLN A 555 -6.92 -22.89 -21.75
C GLN A 555 -6.60 -23.67 -23.03
N ALA A 556 -7.21 -23.28 -24.15
CA ALA A 556 -6.97 -23.89 -25.45
C ALA A 556 -5.49 -23.79 -25.84
N GLY A 557 -4.87 -22.61 -25.69
CA GLY A 557 -3.46 -22.45 -25.97
C GLY A 557 -2.57 -23.27 -25.04
N ALA A 558 -2.85 -23.29 -23.73
CA ALA A 558 -2.14 -24.13 -22.78
C ALA A 558 -2.23 -25.63 -23.15
N TYR A 559 -3.42 -26.11 -23.54
CA TYR A 559 -3.66 -27.47 -24.02
C TYR A 559 -2.83 -27.80 -25.27
N ILE A 560 -2.83 -26.90 -26.27
CA ILE A 560 -2.10 -27.05 -27.53
C ILE A 560 -0.60 -27.14 -27.26
N ARG A 561 -0.08 -26.21 -26.44
CA ARG A 561 1.33 -26.14 -26.05
C ARG A 561 1.81 -27.44 -25.42
N ASP A 562 1.04 -27.92 -24.46
CA ASP A 562 1.41 -29.08 -23.66
C ASP A 562 1.41 -30.37 -24.49
N ARG A 563 0.37 -30.57 -25.31
CA ARG A 563 0.25 -31.76 -26.19
C ARG A 563 1.12 -31.68 -27.44
N LYS A 564 1.67 -30.51 -27.75
CA LYS A 564 2.47 -30.26 -28.97
C LYS A 564 1.72 -30.67 -30.25
N ILE A 565 0.42 -30.40 -30.30
CA ILE A 565 -0.45 -30.72 -31.44
C ILE A 565 -0.66 -29.51 -32.34
N SER A 566 -1.09 -29.75 -33.59
CA SER A 566 -1.45 -28.64 -34.49
C SER A 566 -2.79 -28.00 -34.08
N LEU A 567 -3.01 -26.77 -34.54
CA LEU A 567 -4.30 -26.07 -34.38
C LEU A 567 -5.46 -26.86 -34.99
N ARG A 568 -5.22 -27.55 -36.11
CA ARG A 568 -6.24 -28.38 -36.77
C ARG A 568 -6.63 -29.59 -35.95
N ASP A 569 -5.65 -30.27 -35.35
CA ASP A 569 -5.90 -31.42 -34.47
C ASP A 569 -6.62 -30.99 -33.19
N PHE A 570 -6.26 -29.82 -32.64
CA PHE A 570 -6.98 -29.24 -31.51
C PHE A 570 -8.44 -29.01 -31.87
N ARG A 571 -8.73 -28.37 -33.02
CA ARG A 571 -10.10 -28.13 -33.46
C ARG A 571 -10.92 -29.42 -33.54
N GLN A 572 -10.36 -30.48 -34.11
CA GLN A 572 -11.06 -31.77 -34.21
C GLN A 572 -11.36 -32.36 -32.83
N GLN A 573 -10.38 -32.33 -31.91
CA GLN A 573 -10.55 -32.83 -30.55
C GLN A 573 -11.56 -31.98 -29.76
N PHE A 574 -11.54 -30.66 -29.94
CA PHE A 574 -12.50 -29.74 -29.33
C PHE A 574 -13.93 -30.03 -29.78
N GLU A 575 -14.16 -30.20 -31.08
CA GLU A 575 -15.51 -30.51 -31.59
C GLU A 575 -16.02 -31.88 -31.10
N GLN A 576 -15.15 -32.88 -31.06
CA GLN A 576 -15.52 -34.19 -30.53
C GLN A 576 -15.91 -34.10 -29.04
N GLN A 577 -15.14 -33.35 -28.25
CA GLN A 577 -15.42 -33.18 -26.83
C GLN A 577 -16.64 -32.28 -26.58
N LYS A 578 -16.82 -31.21 -27.36
CA LYS A 578 -17.99 -30.30 -27.29
C LYS A 578 -19.29 -31.08 -27.46
N ARG A 579 -19.35 -32.02 -28.42
CA ARG A 579 -20.52 -32.90 -28.60
C ARG A 579 -20.83 -33.75 -27.36
N ARG A 580 -19.82 -34.21 -26.64
CA ARG A 580 -20.00 -34.97 -25.39
C ARG A 580 -20.50 -34.07 -24.26
N VAL A 581 -19.91 -32.89 -24.10
CA VAL A 581 -20.30 -31.91 -23.05
C VAL A 581 -21.72 -31.39 -23.27
N ILE A 582 -22.10 -31.08 -24.52
CA ILE A 582 -23.47 -30.68 -24.87
C ILE A 582 -24.43 -31.86 -24.72
N GLY A 583 -24.00 -33.07 -25.08
CA GLY A 583 -24.78 -34.29 -24.96
C GLY A 583 -24.95 -34.80 -23.53
N ASP A 584 -24.21 -34.27 -22.55
CA ASP A 584 -24.31 -34.66 -21.15
C ASP A 584 -25.68 -34.25 -20.59
N LYS A 585 -26.42 -35.26 -20.11
CA LYS A 585 -27.75 -35.12 -19.53
C LYS A 585 -27.75 -35.38 -18.02
N SER A 586 -26.57 -35.39 -17.39
CA SER A 586 -26.45 -35.42 -15.93
C SER A 586 -27.31 -34.33 -15.28
N GLU A 587 -27.88 -34.65 -14.13
CA GLU A 587 -28.69 -33.71 -13.34
C GLU A 587 -27.88 -32.43 -13.02
N GLY A 588 -26.63 -32.64 -12.59
CA GLY A 588 -25.52 -31.68 -12.55
C GLY A 588 -25.53 -30.62 -13.63
N MET A 589 -25.33 -31.09 -14.86
CA MET A 589 -25.15 -30.23 -16.02
C MET A 589 -26.48 -29.58 -16.46
N ASN A 590 -27.60 -30.28 -16.35
CA ASN A 590 -28.91 -29.74 -16.70
C ASN A 590 -29.31 -28.58 -15.80
N GLU A 591 -29.04 -28.67 -14.50
CA GLU A 591 -29.34 -27.59 -13.56
C GLU A 591 -28.41 -26.41 -13.65
N TYR A 592 -27.15 -26.64 -14.04
CA TYR A 592 -26.24 -25.55 -14.39
C TYR A 592 -26.77 -24.77 -15.59
N ARG A 593 -27.19 -25.45 -16.67
CA ARG A 593 -27.75 -24.81 -17.88
C ARG A 593 -29.00 -23.97 -17.59
N LYS A 594 -29.89 -24.44 -16.70
CA LYS A 594 -31.12 -23.71 -16.32
C LYS A 594 -30.86 -22.38 -15.59
N LYS A 595 -29.67 -22.17 -15.03
CA LYS A 595 -29.32 -20.96 -14.25
C LYS A 595 -28.75 -19.83 -15.11
N LEU A 596 -28.40 -20.12 -16.36
CA LEU A 596 -27.87 -19.13 -17.28
C LEU A 596 -29.05 -18.41 -17.94
N SER A 597 -28.92 -17.09 -18.05
CA SER A 597 -30.06 -16.19 -18.33
C SER A 597 -30.40 -16.13 -19.82
N ASP A 598 -29.42 -16.40 -20.71
CA ASP A 598 -29.62 -16.47 -22.15
C ASP A 598 -28.86 -17.64 -22.82
N ASN A 599 -29.19 -17.91 -24.09
CA ASN A 599 -28.57 -19.00 -24.87
C ASN A 599 -27.08 -18.76 -25.18
N THR A 600 -26.63 -17.51 -25.20
CA THR A 600 -25.25 -17.12 -25.51
C THR A 600 -24.32 -17.43 -24.33
N GLU A 601 -24.79 -17.16 -23.10
CA GLU A 601 -24.13 -17.53 -21.85
C GLU A 601 -24.01 -19.05 -21.72
N VAL A 602 -25.06 -19.79 -22.07
CA VAL A 602 -25.03 -21.26 -22.13
C VAL A 602 -23.95 -21.72 -23.09
N GLU A 603 -23.95 -21.23 -24.33
CA GLU A 603 -22.96 -21.64 -25.31
C GLU A 603 -21.52 -21.31 -24.87
N THR A 604 -21.30 -20.10 -24.36
CA THR A 604 -19.99 -19.64 -23.87
C THR A 604 -19.50 -20.52 -22.72
N SER A 605 -20.38 -20.85 -21.76
CA SER A 605 -20.03 -21.71 -20.63
C SER A 605 -19.73 -23.14 -21.06
N MET A 606 -20.47 -23.68 -22.04
CA MET A 606 -20.19 -25.01 -22.60
C MET A 606 -18.85 -25.06 -23.34
N ASN A 607 -18.48 -23.98 -24.05
CA ASN A 607 -17.16 -23.88 -24.69
C ASN A 607 -16.03 -23.88 -23.65
N VAL A 608 -16.20 -23.12 -22.55
CA VAL A 608 -15.27 -23.11 -21.42
C VAL A 608 -15.13 -24.51 -20.80
N PHE A 609 -16.24 -25.17 -20.46
CA PHE A 609 -16.23 -26.53 -19.89
C PHE A 609 -15.57 -27.53 -20.82
N THR A 610 -15.78 -27.40 -22.13
CA THR A 610 -15.13 -28.24 -23.13
C THR A 610 -13.60 -28.10 -23.07
N THR A 611 -13.08 -26.88 -22.90
CA THR A 611 -11.63 -26.70 -22.74
C THR A 611 -11.09 -27.29 -21.44
N PHE A 612 -11.84 -27.22 -20.33
CA PHE A 612 -11.46 -27.86 -19.07
C PHE A 612 -11.45 -29.39 -19.18
N GLU A 613 -12.49 -29.97 -19.78
CA GLU A 613 -12.59 -31.42 -20.01
C GLU A 613 -11.43 -31.95 -20.86
N LEU A 614 -11.04 -31.19 -21.88
CA LEU A 614 -9.87 -31.49 -22.68
C LEU A 614 -8.62 -31.52 -21.78
N SER A 615 -8.31 -30.44 -21.06
CA SER A 615 -7.12 -30.34 -20.20
C SER A 615 -7.10 -31.41 -19.10
N TYR A 616 -8.24 -31.69 -18.46
CA TYR A 616 -8.35 -32.74 -17.45
C TYR A 616 -8.13 -34.14 -18.03
N SER A 617 -8.70 -34.42 -19.21
CA SER A 617 -8.45 -35.69 -19.90
C SER A 617 -6.97 -35.90 -20.22
N GLN A 618 -6.16 -34.83 -20.29
CA GLN A 618 -4.71 -34.98 -20.41
C GLN A 618 -4.05 -35.48 -19.12
N LEU A 619 -4.54 -35.05 -17.95
CA LEU A 619 -4.03 -35.49 -16.64
C LEU A 619 -4.15 -37.01 -16.53
N SER A 620 -5.33 -37.56 -16.84
CA SER A 620 -5.59 -39.01 -16.77
C SER A 620 -4.90 -39.84 -17.85
N ARG A 621 -4.35 -39.21 -18.92
CA ARG A 621 -3.66 -39.91 -20.02
C ARG A 621 -2.15 -40.01 -19.82
N ARG A 622 -1.57 -39.28 -18.86
CA ARG A 622 -0.15 -39.34 -18.54
C ARG A 622 0.10 -40.56 -17.65
N GLY A 623 0.82 -41.54 -18.17
CA GLY A 623 1.20 -42.74 -17.39
C GLY A 623 2.46 -42.50 -16.55
N GLY A 624 2.40 -42.86 -15.27
CA GLY A 624 3.55 -42.93 -14.33
C GLY A 624 4.01 -41.60 -13.72
N GLY A 625 4.59 -41.69 -12.51
CA GLY A 625 5.16 -40.55 -11.75
C GLY A 625 4.12 -39.57 -11.21
N VAL A 626 4.56 -38.35 -10.88
CA VAL A 626 3.77 -37.24 -10.32
C VAL A 626 2.47 -36.93 -11.10
N ALA A 627 2.47 -37.18 -12.42
CA ALA A 627 1.33 -36.90 -13.28
C ALA A 627 0.12 -37.81 -13.02
N TYR A 628 0.34 -39.01 -12.49
CA TYR A 628 -0.72 -40.01 -12.24
C TYR A 628 -1.77 -39.50 -11.24
N HIS A 629 -1.34 -38.69 -10.27
CA HIS A 629 -2.16 -38.20 -9.17
C HIS A 629 -2.75 -36.80 -9.39
N SER A 630 -2.37 -36.14 -10.47
CA SER A 630 -2.71 -34.72 -10.71
C SER A 630 -4.22 -34.49 -10.87
N ALA A 631 -4.95 -35.44 -11.47
CA ALA A 631 -6.41 -35.36 -11.63
C ALA A 631 -7.12 -35.45 -10.26
N ASP A 632 -6.63 -36.32 -9.38
CA ASP A 632 -7.20 -36.50 -8.05
C ASP A 632 -6.90 -35.32 -7.14
N VAL A 633 -5.66 -34.79 -7.18
CA VAL A 633 -5.30 -33.57 -6.43
C VAL A 633 -6.19 -32.42 -6.89
N LEU A 634 -6.33 -32.19 -8.20
CA LEU A 634 -7.23 -31.15 -8.72
C LEU A 634 -8.67 -31.36 -8.25
N THR A 635 -9.15 -32.60 -8.26
CA THR A 635 -10.51 -32.94 -7.82
C THR A 635 -10.69 -32.65 -6.33
N LEU A 636 -9.72 -33.05 -5.49
CA LEU A 636 -9.71 -32.77 -4.06
C LEU A 636 -9.70 -31.26 -3.77
N LEU A 637 -8.87 -30.49 -4.48
CA LEU A 637 -8.81 -29.03 -4.30
C LEU A 637 -10.16 -28.34 -4.51
N ALA A 638 -11.03 -28.89 -5.37
CA ALA A 638 -12.37 -28.34 -5.57
C ALA A 638 -13.30 -28.49 -4.35
N PHE A 639 -12.97 -29.34 -3.38
CA PHE A 639 -13.73 -29.51 -2.14
C PHE A 639 -13.24 -28.64 -0.98
N PHE A 640 -12.16 -27.87 -1.19
CA PHE A 640 -11.72 -26.81 -0.29
C PHE A 640 -12.23 -25.43 -0.72
N GLU A 641 -11.94 -24.41 0.09
CA GLU A 641 -12.03 -23.01 -0.27
C GLU A 641 -11.09 -22.72 -1.46
N SER A 642 -11.62 -22.11 -2.52
CA SER A 642 -10.95 -21.98 -3.82
C SER A 642 -9.87 -20.90 -3.86
N LYS A 643 -9.83 -19.96 -2.94
CA LYS A 643 -8.88 -18.83 -2.96
C LYS A 643 -7.55 -19.17 -2.31
N SER A 644 -7.55 -19.98 -1.24
CA SER A 644 -6.31 -20.33 -0.55
C SER A 644 -6.36 -21.73 0.02
N VAL A 645 -5.82 -22.71 -0.71
CA VAL A 645 -5.63 -24.06 -0.21
C VAL A 645 -4.16 -24.26 0.17
N SER A 646 -3.90 -24.35 1.47
CA SER A 646 -2.57 -24.66 1.99
C SER A 646 -2.23 -26.14 1.83
N GLU A 647 -1.02 -26.42 1.34
CA GLU A 647 -0.42 -27.77 1.33
C GLU A 647 -0.51 -28.48 2.69
N ASN A 648 -0.48 -27.70 3.79
CA ASN A 648 -0.49 -28.25 5.14
C ASN A 648 -1.74 -29.09 5.43
N LEU A 649 -2.88 -28.79 4.79
CA LEU A 649 -4.11 -29.56 4.95
C LEU A 649 -3.91 -31.03 4.57
N MET A 650 -3.25 -31.27 3.43
CA MET A 650 -2.99 -32.62 2.94
C MET A 650 -1.77 -33.25 3.61
N LYS A 651 -0.71 -32.45 3.83
CA LYS A 651 0.51 -32.90 4.51
C LYS A 651 0.25 -33.44 5.92
N SER A 652 -0.49 -32.72 6.75
CA SER A 652 -0.80 -33.13 8.12
C SER A 652 -1.59 -34.43 8.18
N TYR A 653 -2.45 -34.70 7.19
CA TYR A 653 -3.14 -35.97 7.09
C TYR A 653 -2.18 -37.13 6.80
N CYS A 654 -1.27 -36.98 5.84
CA CYS A 654 -0.34 -38.03 5.42
C CYS A 654 0.69 -38.39 6.50
N GLU A 655 1.29 -37.41 7.16
CA GLU A 655 2.36 -37.63 8.13
C GLU A 655 1.89 -38.31 9.43
N HIS A 656 0.57 -38.38 9.66
CA HIS A 656 -0.03 -38.92 10.89
C HIS A 656 -1.12 -39.96 10.60
N GLU A 657 -1.01 -40.70 9.48
CA GLU A 657 -1.94 -41.77 9.09
C GLU A 657 -1.96 -42.92 10.13
N ASP A 658 -0.83 -43.16 10.83
CA ASP A 658 -0.62 -44.30 11.76
C ASP A 658 -0.79 -43.99 13.26
N ALA A 659 -0.96 -42.73 13.64
CA ALA A 659 -1.33 -42.42 15.02
C ALA A 659 -2.75 -42.94 15.25
N GLU A 660 -2.90 -43.93 16.16
CA GLU A 660 -4.18 -44.52 16.54
C GLU A 660 -5.21 -43.41 16.70
N LEU A 661 -6.15 -43.32 15.75
CA LEU A 661 -7.40 -42.64 16.02
C LEU A 661 -7.97 -43.40 17.21
N ASN A 662 -8.15 -42.72 18.36
CA ASN A 662 -8.77 -43.24 19.59
C ASN A 662 -10.25 -43.58 19.37
N ILE A 663 -10.55 -44.34 18.32
CA ILE A 663 -11.87 -44.66 17.82
C ILE A 663 -11.82 -46.15 17.52
N GLU A 664 -12.32 -46.93 18.47
CA GLU A 664 -12.70 -48.32 18.29
C GLU A 664 -13.76 -48.41 17.18
N ASP A 665 -13.35 -48.47 15.91
CA ASP A 665 -14.11 -49.14 14.85
C ASP A 665 -13.33 -49.18 13.53
N SER A 666 -13.23 -50.40 12.97
CA SER A 666 -12.52 -50.76 11.72
C SER A 666 -13.03 -50.10 10.42
N ILE A 667 -14.06 -49.25 10.51
CA ILE A 667 -14.77 -48.58 9.40
C ILE A 667 -13.98 -47.39 8.83
N LEU A 668 -12.91 -47.03 9.54
CA LEU A 668 -12.02 -45.91 9.28
C LEU A 668 -10.85 -46.21 8.34
N LYS A 669 -10.66 -47.47 7.97
CA LYS A 669 -9.77 -47.80 6.86
C LYS A 669 -10.59 -47.61 5.60
N PRO A 670 -10.33 -46.58 4.76
CA PRO A 670 -10.84 -46.64 3.39
C PRO A 670 -10.39 -47.99 2.83
N GLU A 671 -11.27 -48.71 2.11
CA GLU A 671 -10.84 -49.95 1.43
C GLU A 671 -9.53 -49.66 0.69
N ALA A 672 -8.57 -50.58 0.71
CA ALA A 672 -7.25 -50.34 0.13
C ALA A 672 -7.31 -49.94 -1.38
N SER A 673 -8.42 -50.26 -2.05
CA SER A 673 -8.78 -49.87 -3.43
C SER A 673 -9.43 -48.49 -3.56
N SER A 674 -9.81 -47.84 -2.45
CA SER A 674 -10.54 -46.58 -2.38
C SER A 674 -9.83 -45.53 -1.51
N LYS A 675 -8.51 -45.65 -1.32
CA LYS A 675 -7.68 -44.61 -0.72
C LYS A 675 -7.35 -43.56 -1.79
N PRO A 676 -7.78 -42.30 -1.65
CA PRO A 676 -7.04 -41.17 -2.22
C PRO A 676 -5.65 -41.04 -1.55
N GLY A 677 -5.41 -41.75 -0.45
CA GLY A 677 -4.13 -41.76 0.26
C GLY A 677 -2.99 -42.24 -0.63
N VAL A 678 -1.90 -41.47 -0.64
CA VAL A 678 -0.70 -41.58 -1.48
C VAL A 678 -0.84 -40.90 -2.84
N PHE A 679 -1.09 -39.59 -2.86
CA PHE A 679 -0.81 -38.83 -4.08
C PHE A 679 0.69 -38.57 -4.25
N LEU A 680 1.47 -38.56 -3.17
CA LEU A 680 2.87 -38.15 -3.16
C LEU A 680 3.63 -38.76 -1.96
N THR A 681 3.41 -40.04 -1.65
CA THR A 681 4.18 -40.70 -0.58
C THR A 681 5.01 -41.82 -1.19
N HIS A 682 6.33 -41.71 -1.10
CA HIS A 682 7.23 -42.82 -1.35
C HIS A 682 7.29 -43.76 -0.13
N HIS A 683 8.01 -44.89 -0.26
CA HIS A 683 8.23 -45.88 0.79
C HIS A 683 8.43 -45.19 2.16
N ALA A 684 7.50 -45.44 3.10
CA ALA A 684 7.40 -44.88 4.47
C ALA A 684 6.36 -43.75 4.75
N LYS A 685 5.33 -43.53 3.92
CA LYS A 685 4.15 -42.66 4.23
C LYS A 685 4.45 -41.17 4.48
N ALA A 686 5.66 -40.70 4.17
CA ALA A 686 6.02 -39.28 4.28
C ALA A 686 5.46 -38.48 3.09
N TRP A 687 4.89 -37.31 3.36
CA TRP A 687 4.42 -36.37 2.33
C TRP A 687 5.59 -35.77 1.54
N ASP A 688 5.54 -35.84 0.22
CA ASP A 688 6.54 -35.25 -0.66
C ASP A 688 6.06 -33.88 -1.20
N SER A 689 6.62 -32.82 -0.62
CA SER A 689 6.32 -31.43 -1.00
C SER A 689 6.82 -31.07 -2.41
N ASP A 690 7.89 -31.71 -2.90
CA ASP A 690 8.44 -31.39 -4.22
C ASP A 690 7.61 -32.04 -5.32
N ASP A 691 7.17 -33.28 -5.10
CA ASP A 691 6.16 -33.93 -5.93
C ASP A 691 4.84 -33.13 -5.96
N TYR A 692 4.40 -32.56 -4.82
CA TYR A 692 3.21 -31.68 -4.78
C TYR A 692 3.42 -30.42 -5.61
N CYS A 693 4.59 -29.81 -5.47
CA CYS A 693 5.00 -28.67 -6.26
C CYS A 693 4.95 -29.00 -7.76
N ASP A 694 5.43 -30.17 -8.17
CA ASP A 694 5.39 -30.63 -9.55
C ASP A 694 3.95 -30.86 -10.08
N VAL A 695 3.04 -31.39 -9.24
CA VAL A 695 1.60 -31.43 -9.56
C VAL A 695 1.07 -30.01 -9.79
N LEU A 696 1.35 -29.08 -8.87
CA LEU A 696 0.87 -27.70 -8.99
C LEU A 696 1.46 -26.98 -10.21
N ILE A 697 2.72 -27.24 -10.55
CA ILE A 697 3.36 -26.77 -11.78
C ILE A 697 2.61 -27.30 -13.01
N LEU A 698 2.24 -28.58 -13.02
CA LEU A 698 1.48 -29.17 -14.13
C LEU A 698 0.07 -28.55 -14.24
N LEU A 699 -0.66 -28.47 -13.14
CA LEU A 699 -2.00 -27.88 -13.11
C LEU A 699 -1.98 -26.41 -13.55
N SER A 700 -0.97 -25.64 -13.13
CA SER A 700 -0.77 -24.25 -13.54
C SER A 700 -0.37 -24.13 -15.02
N LYS A 701 0.50 -25.04 -15.52
CA LYS A 701 0.88 -25.12 -16.95
C LYS A 701 -0.32 -25.36 -17.87
N LEU A 702 -1.32 -26.11 -17.39
CA LEU A 702 -2.59 -26.36 -18.06
C LEU A 702 -3.67 -25.33 -17.73
N SER A 703 -3.34 -24.28 -16.97
CA SER A 703 -4.24 -23.21 -16.54
C SER A 703 -5.43 -23.67 -15.68
N LEU A 704 -5.42 -24.90 -15.13
CA LEU A 704 -6.50 -25.42 -14.28
C LEU A 704 -6.44 -24.83 -12.85
N THR A 705 -5.27 -24.37 -12.42
CA THR A 705 -5.09 -23.59 -11.19
C THR A 705 -4.47 -22.23 -11.50
N GLN A 706 -4.66 -21.28 -10.59
CA GLN A 706 -3.91 -20.02 -10.63
C GLN A 706 -2.43 -20.28 -10.26
N PRO A 707 -1.49 -19.38 -10.61
CA PRO A 707 -0.13 -19.45 -10.12
C PRO A 707 -0.11 -19.55 -8.60
N PHE A 708 0.66 -20.51 -8.07
CA PHE A 708 0.76 -20.79 -6.64
C PHE A 708 2.01 -20.13 -6.04
N THR A 709 2.02 -19.92 -4.73
CA THR A 709 3.17 -19.38 -3.99
C THR A 709 3.77 -20.46 -3.10
N ARG A 710 5.11 -20.49 -2.99
CA ARG A 710 5.82 -21.29 -1.99
C ARG A 710 6.33 -20.33 -0.92
N HIS A 711 5.83 -20.45 0.31
CA HIS A 711 6.20 -19.58 1.43
C HIS A 711 7.57 -19.97 2.02
N GLU A 712 8.13 -19.14 2.89
CA GLU A 712 9.43 -19.35 3.55
C GLU A 712 9.52 -20.68 4.33
N ASN A 713 8.37 -21.20 4.78
CA ASN A 713 8.25 -22.51 5.41
C ASN A 713 8.19 -23.68 4.41
N ASN A 714 8.53 -23.44 3.13
CA ASN A 714 8.49 -24.37 2.00
C ASN A 714 7.11 -24.94 1.62
N LEU A 715 6.02 -24.47 2.23
CA LEU A 715 4.67 -24.91 1.91
C LEU A 715 4.09 -24.13 0.72
N CYS A 716 3.38 -24.85 -0.14
CA CYS A 716 2.66 -24.28 -1.28
C CYS A 716 1.26 -23.81 -0.87
N ILE A 717 0.83 -22.67 -1.42
CA ILE A 717 -0.56 -22.19 -1.36
C ILE A 717 -1.06 -22.02 -2.78
N VAL A 718 -2.18 -22.69 -3.09
CA VAL A 718 -2.79 -22.69 -4.43
C VAL A 718 -4.22 -22.14 -4.40
N SER A 719 -4.62 -21.51 -5.50
CA SER A 719 -6.00 -21.06 -5.74
C SER A 719 -6.57 -21.71 -7.00
N LEU A 720 -7.87 -22.04 -6.97
CA LEU A 720 -8.66 -22.47 -8.10
C LEU A 720 -9.56 -21.33 -8.57
N HIS A 721 -9.72 -21.19 -9.89
CA HIS A 721 -10.75 -20.30 -10.42
C HIS A 721 -12.15 -20.87 -10.05
N PRO A 722 -13.12 -20.05 -9.60
CA PRO A 722 -14.44 -20.53 -9.20
C PRO A 722 -15.14 -21.39 -10.26
N LEU A 723 -15.08 -21.00 -11.54
CA LEU A 723 -15.60 -21.80 -12.65
C LEU A 723 -14.94 -23.20 -12.77
N VAL A 724 -13.65 -23.33 -12.47
CA VAL A 724 -12.97 -24.63 -12.50
C VAL A 724 -13.46 -25.50 -11.33
N ARG A 725 -13.60 -24.91 -10.14
CA ARG A 725 -14.15 -25.59 -8.96
C ARG A 725 -15.58 -26.09 -9.20
N ASP A 726 -16.46 -25.22 -9.72
CA ASP A 726 -17.85 -25.57 -10.03
C ASP A 726 -17.90 -26.68 -11.08
N TRP A 727 -17.13 -26.52 -12.16
CA TRP A 727 -17.04 -27.52 -13.22
C TRP A 727 -16.59 -28.89 -12.69
N ILE A 728 -15.53 -28.96 -11.86
CA ILE A 728 -15.03 -30.20 -11.25
C ILE A 728 -16.13 -30.90 -10.45
N ARG A 729 -16.90 -30.15 -9.67
CA ARG A 729 -17.99 -30.72 -8.87
C ARG A 729 -19.13 -31.23 -9.74
N ILE A 730 -19.48 -30.49 -10.80
CA ILE A 730 -20.54 -30.90 -11.74
C ILE A 730 -20.15 -32.18 -12.50
N ARG A 731 -18.88 -32.34 -12.91
CA ARG A 731 -18.42 -33.53 -13.64
C ARG A 731 -18.22 -34.77 -12.76
N THR A 732 -18.09 -34.59 -11.45
CA THR A 732 -17.76 -35.68 -10.53
C THR A 732 -19.05 -36.35 -10.09
N ASP A 733 -19.16 -37.66 -10.27
CA ASP A 733 -20.34 -38.40 -9.83
C ASP A 733 -20.55 -38.32 -8.31
N ASP A 734 -21.78 -38.54 -7.87
CA ASP A 734 -22.17 -38.37 -6.46
C ASP A 734 -21.31 -39.18 -5.49
N ILE A 735 -20.91 -40.40 -5.87
CA ILE A 735 -20.10 -41.28 -5.03
C ILE A 735 -18.71 -40.68 -4.84
N ASN A 736 -18.08 -40.21 -5.92
CA ASN A 736 -16.77 -39.58 -5.84
C ASN A 736 -16.83 -38.20 -5.18
N CYS A 737 -17.90 -37.41 -5.40
CA CYS A 737 -18.13 -36.17 -4.67
C CYS A 737 -18.13 -36.39 -3.16
N GLN A 738 -18.83 -37.43 -2.68
CA GLN A 738 -18.83 -37.81 -1.27
C GLN A 738 -17.44 -38.20 -0.76
N LYS A 739 -16.68 -38.97 -1.55
CA LYS A 739 -15.32 -39.40 -1.19
C LYS A 739 -14.37 -38.21 -1.02
N TYR A 740 -14.28 -37.31 -2.00
CA TYR A 740 -13.37 -36.15 -1.91
C TYR A 740 -13.81 -35.13 -0.87
N ALA A 741 -15.13 -34.89 -0.72
CA ALA A 741 -15.64 -34.03 0.35
C ALA A 741 -15.29 -34.59 1.74
N SER A 742 -15.45 -35.90 1.93
CA SER A 742 -15.05 -36.60 3.16
C SER A 742 -13.55 -36.48 3.43
N PHE A 743 -12.74 -36.66 2.39
CA PHE A 743 -11.29 -36.58 2.50
C PHE A 743 -10.83 -35.16 2.88
N ALA A 744 -11.36 -34.13 2.21
CA ALA A 744 -11.11 -32.73 2.54
C ALA A 744 -11.49 -32.39 3.99
N GLY A 745 -12.65 -32.87 4.47
CA GLY A 745 -13.04 -32.72 5.88
C GLY A 745 -12.07 -33.38 6.87
N THR A 746 -11.50 -34.53 6.50
CA THR A 746 -10.54 -35.26 7.35
C THR A 746 -9.17 -34.57 7.37
N CYS A 747 -8.74 -33.97 6.25
CA CYS A 747 -7.55 -33.12 6.19
C CYS A 747 -7.65 -31.93 7.16
N ILE A 748 -8.80 -31.25 7.18
CA ILE A 748 -9.07 -30.14 8.10
C ILE A 748 -9.01 -30.63 9.56
N TYR A 749 -9.64 -31.77 9.85
CA TYR A 749 -9.62 -32.38 11.19
C TYR A 749 -8.21 -32.69 11.66
N ARG A 750 -7.41 -33.40 10.86
CA ARG A 750 -6.06 -33.80 11.26
C ARG A 750 -5.16 -32.60 11.53
N LEU A 751 -5.25 -31.56 10.71
CA LEU A 751 -4.49 -30.34 10.95
C LEU A 751 -4.87 -29.69 12.29
N LEU A 752 -6.16 -29.66 12.64
CA LEU A 752 -6.62 -29.13 13.93
C LEU A 752 -6.17 -30.02 15.10
N ASP A 753 -6.38 -31.33 15.01
CA ASP A 753 -6.08 -32.34 16.04
C ASP A 753 -4.59 -32.37 16.43
N LEU A 754 -3.69 -32.12 15.47
CA LEU A 754 -2.24 -32.08 15.66
C LEU A 754 -1.71 -30.73 16.17
N THR A 755 -2.58 -29.77 16.45
CA THR A 755 -2.21 -28.46 17.01
C THR A 755 -2.52 -28.28 18.52
N PRO A 756 -2.26 -29.25 19.43
CA PRO A 756 -2.46 -29.04 20.86
C PRO A 756 -1.25 -28.39 21.54
N HIS A 757 -1.51 -27.43 22.45
CA HIS A 757 -0.57 -27.00 23.48
C HIS A 757 -0.69 -27.93 24.71
N PRO A 758 0.37 -28.15 25.51
CA PRO A 758 0.34 -28.98 26.74
C PRO A 758 -0.73 -28.60 27.81
N ASN A 759 -1.49 -27.51 27.63
CA ASN A 759 -2.52 -27.03 28.56
C ASN A 759 -3.95 -27.04 27.98
N ASN A 760 -4.24 -27.88 26.96
CA ASN A 760 -5.60 -28.11 26.40
C ASN A 760 -6.26 -26.94 25.64
N PHE A 761 -5.50 -25.98 25.12
CA PHE A 761 -6.02 -24.95 24.20
C PHE A 761 -5.27 -25.00 22.86
N TYR A 762 -6.00 -25.02 21.75
CA TYR A 762 -5.44 -24.98 20.40
C TYR A 762 -4.81 -23.61 20.14
N ALA A 763 -3.48 -23.53 20.13
CA ALA A 763 -2.73 -22.28 19.95
C ALA A 763 -2.58 -21.95 18.45
N LEU A 764 -3.70 -21.66 17.78
CA LEU A 764 -3.70 -21.20 16.39
C LEU A 764 -3.68 -19.69 16.33
N SER A 765 -2.88 -19.12 15.43
CA SER A 765 -2.96 -17.70 15.12
C SER A 765 -4.32 -17.35 14.51
N LEU A 766 -4.85 -16.16 14.80
CA LEU A 766 -6.13 -15.70 14.25
C LEU A 766 -6.23 -15.84 12.71
N PRO A 767 -5.19 -15.52 11.91
CA PRO A 767 -5.23 -15.76 10.46
C PRO A 767 -5.43 -17.24 10.10
N LYS A 768 -4.78 -18.16 10.83
CA LYS A 768 -4.90 -19.61 10.59
C LYS A 768 -6.27 -20.13 11.00
N THR A 769 -6.81 -19.63 12.11
CA THR A 769 -8.17 -19.92 12.57
C THR A 769 -9.22 -19.49 11.53
N GLN A 770 -9.03 -18.33 10.91
CA GLN A 770 -9.93 -17.82 9.85
C GLN A 770 -9.82 -18.61 8.54
N GLU A 771 -8.62 -19.02 8.12
CA GLU A 771 -8.40 -19.89 6.96
C GLU A 771 -9.18 -21.20 7.12
N LEU A 772 -9.01 -21.87 8.26
CA LEU A 772 -9.70 -23.14 8.55
C LEU A 772 -11.22 -22.97 8.64
N GLN A 773 -11.69 -21.84 9.19
CA GLN A 773 -13.12 -21.50 9.19
C GLN A 773 -13.66 -21.36 7.75
N ALA A 774 -12.91 -20.79 6.82
CA ALA A 774 -13.37 -20.63 5.44
C ALA A 774 -13.55 -21.99 4.74
N HIS A 775 -12.61 -22.93 4.94
CA HIS A 775 -12.75 -24.30 4.44
C HIS A 775 -13.98 -25.01 5.03
N LEU A 776 -14.18 -24.88 6.35
CA LEU A 776 -15.33 -25.45 7.04
C LEU A 776 -16.67 -24.83 6.58
N ASN A 777 -16.73 -23.51 6.41
CA ASN A 777 -17.92 -22.81 5.94
C ASN A 777 -18.35 -23.26 4.55
N ILE A 778 -17.39 -23.54 3.66
CA ILE A 778 -17.68 -24.08 2.33
C ILE A 778 -18.26 -25.48 2.41
N HIS A 779 -17.70 -26.35 3.27
CA HIS A 779 -18.31 -27.65 3.55
C HIS A 779 -19.75 -27.52 4.08
N ALA A 780 -20.07 -26.43 4.80
CA ALA A 780 -21.42 -26.16 5.32
C ALA A 780 -22.39 -25.62 4.24
N THR A 781 -21.94 -24.62 3.48
CA THR A 781 -22.75 -23.89 2.47
C THR A 781 -22.98 -24.67 1.18
N ASP A 782 -22.08 -25.60 0.85
CA ASP A 782 -22.27 -26.51 -0.27
C ASP A 782 -23.59 -27.30 -0.12
N ARG A 783 -24.10 -27.56 1.10
CA ARG A 783 -25.41 -28.21 1.31
C ARG A 783 -26.60 -27.32 0.94
N SER A 784 -26.66 -26.06 1.37
CA SER A 784 -27.78 -25.15 1.09
C SER A 784 -27.78 -24.70 -0.36
N GLY A 785 -26.58 -24.46 -0.90
CA GLY A 785 -26.36 -24.20 -2.31
C GLY A 785 -26.76 -25.38 -3.17
N LEU A 786 -26.27 -26.59 -2.92
CA LEU A 786 -26.59 -27.77 -3.75
C LEU A 786 -28.06 -28.23 -3.58
N SER A 787 -28.68 -28.10 -2.41
CA SER A 787 -30.09 -28.49 -2.20
C SER A 787 -31.10 -27.49 -2.78
N SER A 788 -30.87 -26.17 -2.65
CA SER A 788 -31.71 -25.15 -3.30
C SER A 788 -31.51 -25.12 -4.81
N LYS A 789 -30.38 -25.66 -5.29
CA LYS A 789 -30.02 -25.77 -6.70
C LYS A 789 -30.49 -27.05 -7.38
N GLY A 790 -31.05 -28.00 -6.63
CA GLY A 790 -31.62 -29.29 -7.07
C GLY A 790 -30.61 -30.44 -7.31
N LEU A 791 -29.33 -30.20 -7.02
CA LEU A 791 -28.20 -31.08 -7.32
C LEU A 791 -28.04 -32.26 -6.35
N VAL A 792 -28.92 -32.34 -5.35
CA VAL A 792 -29.05 -33.47 -4.43
C VAL A 792 -30.54 -33.79 -4.35
N PRO A 793 -30.99 -35.03 -4.58
CA PRO A 793 -32.41 -35.34 -4.58
C PRO A 793 -32.99 -35.08 -3.18
N VAL A 794 -34.04 -34.26 -3.11
CA VAL A 794 -34.84 -34.11 -1.89
C VAL A 794 -35.71 -35.36 -1.73
N TYR A 795 -35.16 -36.42 -1.18
CA TYR A 795 -35.95 -37.61 -0.86
C TYR A 795 -36.85 -37.33 0.35
N LYS A 796 -38.16 -37.55 0.20
CA LYS A 796 -39.14 -37.59 1.31
C LYS A 796 -39.00 -38.84 2.21
N THR A 797 -38.05 -39.72 1.93
CA THR A 797 -37.64 -40.86 2.78
C THR A 797 -36.30 -41.40 2.24
N PRO A 798 -35.22 -41.49 3.04
CA PRO A 798 -33.87 -41.71 2.51
C PRO A 798 -33.65 -43.16 2.04
N PRO A 799 -32.98 -43.41 0.90
CA PRO A 799 -32.55 -44.76 0.50
C PRO A 799 -31.43 -45.23 1.44
N ARG A 800 -31.54 -46.47 1.93
CA ARG A 800 -30.75 -47.03 3.04
C ARG A 800 -29.22 -47.11 2.85
N ASN A 801 -28.64 -46.72 1.72
CA ASN A 801 -27.21 -46.94 1.42
C ASN A 801 -26.50 -45.74 0.76
N ILE A 802 -27.09 -44.55 0.77
CA ILE A 802 -26.36 -43.32 0.43
C ILE A 802 -25.85 -42.76 1.75
N GLY A 803 -24.53 -42.65 1.90
CA GLY A 803 -23.94 -41.94 3.04
C GLY A 803 -24.59 -40.56 3.14
N ARG A 804 -25.31 -40.35 4.23
CA ARG A 804 -26.14 -39.17 4.49
C ARG A 804 -25.38 -37.89 4.13
N PRO A 805 -25.77 -37.13 3.10
CA PRO A 805 -25.26 -35.78 2.84
C PRO A 805 -25.67 -34.78 3.93
N GLU A 806 -26.34 -35.26 4.98
CA GLU A 806 -26.95 -34.51 6.06
C GLU A 806 -25.95 -33.95 7.10
N LEU A 807 -24.69 -33.76 6.74
CA LEU A 807 -23.73 -33.02 7.57
C LEU A 807 -24.07 -31.52 7.58
N LEU A 808 -25.03 -31.15 8.42
CA LEU A 808 -25.20 -29.79 8.90
C LEU A 808 -24.17 -29.62 10.01
N PHE A 809 -23.37 -28.57 9.90
CA PHE A 809 -22.60 -28.04 11.02
C PHE A 809 -23.55 -27.87 12.22
N GLY A 810 -23.34 -28.63 13.29
CA GLY A 810 -24.16 -28.59 14.50
C GLY A 810 -25.47 -29.40 14.53
N PHE A 811 -25.85 -30.16 13.48
CA PHE A 811 -27.10 -30.94 13.52
C PHE A 811 -26.94 -32.37 12.99
N LEU A 812 -26.75 -33.32 13.91
CA LEU A 812 -27.05 -34.73 13.65
C LEU A 812 -28.51 -35.00 13.98
N THR A 813 -29.26 -35.51 13.01
CA THR A 813 -30.58 -36.10 13.23
C THR A 813 -30.43 -37.49 13.83
N ASP A 814 -31.04 -37.76 14.98
CA ASP A 814 -31.38 -39.14 15.34
C ASP A 814 -32.63 -39.59 14.55
N ASN A 815 -33.04 -40.86 14.69
CA ASN A 815 -34.21 -41.38 13.97
C ASN A 815 -35.55 -40.82 14.48
N ASN A 816 -35.55 -39.95 15.50
CA ASN A 816 -36.74 -39.43 16.19
C ASN A 816 -36.84 -37.89 16.20
N GLY A 817 -35.83 -37.16 15.71
CA GLY A 817 -35.89 -35.70 15.52
C GLY A 817 -35.63 -34.84 16.76
N GLU A 818 -34.95 -35.35 17.80
CA GLU A 818 -34.60 -34.53 18.98
C GLU A 818 -33.07 -34.28 19.13
N TYR A 819 -32.71 -33.07 19.58
CA TYR A 819 -31.35 -32.50 19.56
C TYR A 819 -30.60 -32.65 20.90
N ASN A 820 -29.27 -32.79 20.87
CA ASN A 820 -28.40 -32.48 22.03
C ASN A 820 -27.18 -31.64 21.61
N LYS A 821 -26.98 -30.50 22.28
CA LYS A 821 -25.91 -29.50 22.05
C LYS A 821 -24.54 -30.03 22.53
N CYS A 822 -23.46 -29.65 21.85
CA CYS A 822 -22.10 -29.93 22.31
C CYS A 822 -21.63 -28.81 23.26
N GLN A 823 -21.33 -29.14 24.52
CA GLN A 823 -20.74 -28.17 25.45
C GLN A 823 -19.22 -28.10 25.22
N ILE A 824 -18.66 -26.89 25.32
CA ILE A 824 -17.21 -26.64 25.26
C ILE A 824 -16.50 -27.61 26.23
N GLY A 825 -15.61 -28.45 25.72
CA GLY A 825 -14.79 -29.36 26.53
C GLY A 825 -15.39 -30.73 26.85
N ASN A 826 -16.59 -31.07 26.36
CA ASN A 826 -17.14 -32.43 26.48
C ASN A 826 -17.88 -32.83 25.21
N VAL A 827 -17.26 -33.68 24.39
CA VAL A 827 -17.97 -34.40 23.32
C VAL A 827 -18.66 -35.58 23.99
N PRO A 828 -20.00 -35.61 24.13
CA PRO A 828 -20.66 -36.81 24.61
C PRO A 828 -20.42 -37.90 23.57
N ASN A 829 -19.97 -39.07 24.02
CA ASN A 829 -19.56 -40.20 23.20
C ASN A 829 -20.73 -40.89 22.44
N THR A 830 -21.81 -40.17 22.14
CA THR A 830 -23.10 -40.76 21.78
C THR A 830 -23.65 -40.23 20.44
N LYS A 831 -23.76 -41.17 19.48
CA LYS A 831 -24.69 -41.22 18.34
C LYS A 831 -24.42 -40.40 17.06
N ALA A 832 -23.17 -40.22 16.63
CA ALA A 832 -22.89 -39.95 15.21
C ALA A 832 -22.84 -41.28 14.43
N PRO A 833 -23.72 -41.53 13.44
CA PRO A 833 -23.80 -42.83 12.77
C PRO A 833 -22.62 -43.12 11.81
N TYR A 834 -21.78 -42.11 11.48
CA TYR A 834 -20.64 -42.25 10.56
C TYR A 834 -19.40 -41.49 11.04
N TYR A 835 -18.20 -42.02 10.73
CA TYR A 835 -16.91 -41.48 11.16
C TYR A 835 -16.65 -40.03 10.70
N THR A 836 -16.96 -39.72 9.44
CA THR A 836 -16.77 -38.40 8.83
C THR A 836 -17.53 -37.31 9.58
N HIS A 837 -18.67 -37.67 10.18
CA HIS A 837 -19.47 -36.78 11.01
C HIS A 837 -18.76 -36.46 12.33
N ARG A 838 -18.02 -37.43 12.91
CA ARG A 838 -17.21 -37.20 14.12
C ARG A 838 -16.01 -36.30 13.83
N ALA A 839 -15.27 -36.53 12.74
CA ALA A 839 -14.13 -35.69 12.37
C ALA A 839 -14.53 -34.22 12.15
N ILE A 840 -15.67 -33.98 11.50
CA ILE A 840 -16.21 -32.63 11.27
C ILE A 840 -16.64 -31.97 12.58
N LEU A 841 -17.37 -32.68 13.44
CA LEU A 841 -17.78 -32.15 14.75
C LEU A 841 -16.58 -31.87 15.66
N SER A 842 -15.58 -32.75 15.69
CA SER A 842 -14.33 -32.54 16.40
C SER A 842 -13.55 -31.35 15.85
N SER A 843 -13.53 -31.16 14.52
CA SER A 843 -12.91 -29.98 13.87
C SER A 843 -13.61 -28.69 14.29
N GLN A 844 -14.94 -28.66 14.35
CA GLN A 844 -15.71 -27.51 14.80
C GLN A 844 -15.43 -27.19 16.26
N ASN A 845 -15.42 -28.20 17.12
CA ASN A 845 -15.13 -28.02 18.54
C ASN A 845 -13.68 -27.54 18.75
N ALA A 846 -12.71 -28.14 18.05
CA ALA A 846 -11.33 -27.71 18.08
C ALA A 846 -11.18 -26.25 17.62
N LEU A 847 -11.86 -25.87 16.54
CA LEU A 847 -11.85 -24.51 16.05
C LEU A 847 -12.54 -23.53 17.00
N ALA A 848 -13.66 -23.92 17.63
CA ALA A 848 -14.34 -23.11 18.65
C ALA A 848 -13.44 -22.89 19.87
N CYS A 849 -12.74 -23.93 20.34
CA CYS A 849 -11.72 -23.82 21.37
C CYS A 849 -10.56 -22.90 20.95
N ALA A 850 -10.13 -22.95 19.69
CA ALA A 850 -9.11 -22.03 19.17
C ALA A 850 -9.59 -20.57 19.13
N TYR A 851 -10.84 -20.31 18.71
CA TYR A 851 -11.44 -18.98 18.78
C TYR A 851 -11.54 -18.48 20.22
N GLN A 852 -11.97 -19.33 21.16
CA GLN A 852 -12.03 -19.01 22.58
C GLN A 852 -10.64 -18.68 23.14
N ALA A 853 -9.62 -19.46 22.80
CA ALA A 853 -8.23 -19.22 23.22
C ALA A 853 -7.67 -17.88 22.68
N ASN A 854 -8.16 -17.44 21.52
CA ASN A 854 -7.85 -16.13 20.93
C ASN A 854 -8.78 -15.00 21.42
N GLY A 855 -9.57 -15.21 22.49
CA GLY A 855 -10.49 -14.20 23.04
C GLY A 855 -11.77 -13.94 22.20
N GLN A 856 -11.98 -14.69 21.11
CA GLN A 856 -13.11 -14.55 20.19
C GLN A 856 -14.32 -15.39 20.63
N ILE A 857 -14.84 -15.13 21.84
CA ILE A 857 -15.88 -15.94 22.49
C ILE A 857 -17.17 -16.00 21.66
N LEU A 858 -17.58 -14.88 21.03
CA LEU A 858 -18.79 -14.84 20.21
C LEU A 858 -18.70 -15.74 18.97
N GLU A 859 -17.56 -15.80 18.30
CA GLU A 859 -17.36 -16.68 17.14
C GLU A 859 -17.30 -18.15 17.57
N ALA A 860 -16.72 -18.45 18.75
CA ALA A 860 -16.75 -19.79 19.33
C ALA A 860 -18.18 -20.26 19.63
N VAL A 861 -19.02 -19.39 20.20
CA VAL A 861 -20.44 -19.68 20.47
C VAL A 861 -21.23 -19.86 19.17
N LYS A 862 -21.02 -19.00 18.17
CA LYS A 862 -21.67 -19.15 16.85
C LYS A 862 -21.34 -20.49 16.19
N LEU A 863 -20.11 -20.97 16.32
CA LEU A 863 -19.68 -22.25 15.76
C LEU A 863 -20.34 -23.46 16.43
N LEU A 864 -20.59 -23.38 17.74
CA LEU A 864 -21.19 -24.47 18.52
C LEU A 864 -22.72 -24.42 18.54
N GLY A 865 -23.31 -23.30 18.10
CA GLY A 865 -24.74 -23.02 18.21
C GLY A 865 -25.13 -22.63 19.63
N ASN A 866 -26.10 -21.70 19.75
CA ASN A 866 -26.66 -21.27 21.04
C ASN A 866 -27.26 -22.42 21.84
#